data_AF-A0A3N4LA79-F1
#
_entry.id   AF-A0A3N4LA79-F1
#
_cell.length_a   1.000
_cell.length_b   1.000
_cell.length_c   1.000
_cell.angle_alpha   90.00
_cell.angle_beta   90.00
_cell.angle_gamma   90.00
#
_symmetry.space_group_name_H-M   'P 1'
#
loop_
_entity.id
_entity.type
_entity.pdbx_description
1 polymer ?
#
loop_
_entity_poly.entity_id
_entity_poly.type
_entity_poly.pdbx_seq_one_letter_code
_entity_poly.pdbx_strand_id
1 'polypeptide(L)'
;MSNIDVLDASGPGPFPPLQKAIDLRPELRTLTIARGGRENPAMFEGFLMVMRQTKPLYYRLVQCNVAKDDGNEMFKAGKFPEARAKYVEAAKKILGEDFVFPVDARKVKSEKYMKLVWQEMMDVVACFNNMAQCYIREGNSEQALEWLQEVAVIYMNQSFAQKTPLFYWKNTNLLIEEYYLNQQKYHLRLSQVFLKLLNTSCAVHHSWAVASISGSIATPQKPPRVTKMLDDANVMKFAQYRHPDINLPDRLKVSYPNLQIRGKWERLVTKSRPPAPRLGMATWIWRRKLYVAGGQSAMQDRVRDMWCLNLSTKPEERKWHRLVDIPHHTQGGPQEHSTAGIVMKVWEDKAWLFFGSRTVWAFDLVEETWEKKTTVLKRKKKWPYEKNDLSEYAMEIYKGKMYVFGGQDGRMQLGCNLFMALDLRDLTWELISGTSEPVATHDSPMLRVHPEAWVVPKENKLFIMYGNANRMGESLGGREGTHGAECDYTYEDIWAFSFSTKTWTREKTRGNYPCPRTEFSCAYNPRLDRTVVFGGYCGTTNTYFPDRGVNFTFAYYADTYIWNPADRKWSQVLTRGFPTYRAQARLIIDEQSGKSYLFGGYTNSDFVPSNHVVSRAFNDLWELKIDFEDGRGGIVDRVLELGKDEKRTAVMGPWGTCFCCGAVGQWKMCGGSCGGVVRYCSNDCGREAWTEHKKIHQCKVKEAARKKTQP
;
A
#
# COMPACT_ATOMS: atom_id res chain seq x y z
N MET A 1 36.10 -13.99 3.19
CA MET A 1 34.79 -14.55 2.85
C MET A 1 33.94 -13.40 2.35
N SER A 2 33.30 -13.58 1.21
CA SER A 2 32.43 -12.64 0.49
C SER A 2 31.51 -11.77 1.38
N ASN A 3 31.17 -10.57 0.90
CA ASN A 3 30.26 -9.60 1.51
C ASN A 3 28.80 -10.10 1.49
N ILE A 4 28.48 -11.21 2.17
CA ILE A 4 27.14 -11.84 2.23
C ILE A 4 26.91 -12.76 1.01
N ASP A 5 27.61 -13.90 0.92
CA ASP A 5 27.09 -15.01 0.12
C ASP A 5 25.87 -15.57 0.86
N VAL A 6 24.69 -15.22 0.37
CA VAL A 6 23.41 -15.80 0.77
C VAL A 6 23.46 -17.27 0.37
N LEU A 7 23.17 -18.17 1.31
CA LEU A 7 22.86 -19.56 0.95
C LEU A 7 21.55 -19.52 0.15
N ASP A 8 21.61 -19.80 -1.14
CA ASP A 8 20.41 -19.93 -1.97
C ASP A 8 19.50 -20.99 -1.34
N ALA A 9 18.38 -20.55 -0.79
CA ALA A 9 17.42 -21.36 -0.04
C ALA A 9 16.55 -22.25 -0.96
N SER A 10 17.07 -22.62 -2.15
CA SER A 10 16.34 -23.34 -3.20
C SER A 10 16.50 -24.87 -3.15
N GLY A 11 17.34 -25.40 -2.25
CA GLY A 11 17.59 -26.84 -2.12
C GLY A 11 16.60 -27.60 -1.21
N PRO A 12 16.15 -28.80 -1.59
CA PRO A 12 15.34 -29.68 -0.73
C PRO A 12 16.26 -30.40 0.26
N GLY A 13 16.52 -29.78 1.42
CA GLY A 13 17.29 -30.41 2.49
C GLY A 13 17.01 -29.76 3.85
N PRO A 14 17.18 -30.49 4.97
CA PRO A 14 17.07 -29.89 6.29
C PRO A 14 18.14 -28.80 6.44
N PHE A 15 17.71 -27.56 6.71
CA PHE A 15 18.62 -26.44 6.87
C PHE A 15 19.47 -26.60 8.14
N PRO A 16 20.70 -26.05 8.17
CA PRO A 16 21.50 -26.00 9.37
C PRO A 16 20.78 -25.23 10.49
N PRO A 17 21.01 -25.57 11.77
CA PRO A 17 20.51 -24.76 12.87
C PRO A 17 21.07 -23.33 12.83
N LEU A 18 20.28 -22.38 13.33
CA LEU A 18 20.75 -21.00 13.49
C LEU A 18 21.95 -20.96 14.43
N GLN A 19 22.98 -20.21 14.03
CA GLN A 19 24.17 -19.98 14.86
C GLN A 19 24.05 -18.65 15.59
N LYS A 20 24.59 -18.55 16.80
CA LYS A 20 24.65 -17.27 17.51
C LYS A 20 25.79 -16.43 16.95
N ALA A 21 25.55 -15.14 16.75
CA ALA A 21 26.56 -14.23 16.24
C ALA A 21 27.83 -14.23 17.11
N ILE A 22 27.71 -14.35 18.43
CA ILE A 22 28.87 -14.37 19.36
C ILE A 22 29.83 -15.53 19.08
N ASP A 23 29.34 -16.65 18.56
CA ASP A 23 30.15 -17.83 18.25
C ASP A 23 30.94 -17.64 16.95
N LEU A 24 30.48 -16.73 16.10
CA LEU A 24 31.08 -16.35 14.81
C LEU A 24 31.88 -15.04 14.88
N ARG A 25 31.94 -14.40 16.04
CA ARG A 25 32.51 -13.06 16.25
C ARG A 25 33.57 -13.06 17.35
N PRO A 26 34.81 -13.53 17.08
CA PRO A 26 35.89 -13.53 18.06
C PRO A 26 36.25 -12.12 18.55
N GLU A 27 35.98 -11.09 17.76
CA GLU A 27 36.16 -9.69 18.15
C GLU A 27 35.27 -9.28 19.33
N LEU A 28 34.08 -9.88 19.48
CA LEU A 28 33.21 -9.60 20.63
C LEU A 28 33.76 -10.23 21.92
N ARG A 29 34.35 -11.44 21.84
CA ARG A 29 35.08 -12.04 22.98
C ARG A 29 36.26 -11.17 23.39
N THR A 30 36.96 -10.64 22.40
CA THR A 30 38.09 -9.75 22.58
C THR A 30 37.66 -8.43 23.25
N LEU A 31 36.51 -7.87 22.85
CA LEU A 31 35.90 -6.71 23.52
C LEU A 31 35.56 -7.00 24.98
N THR A 32 35.02 -8.19 25.29
CA THR A 32 34.73 -8.58 26.69
C THR A 32 36.00 -8.62 27.54
N ILE A 33 37.09 -9.19 27.01
CA ILE A 33 38.40 -9.20 27.70
C ILE A 33 38.92 -7.77 27.89
N ALA A 34 38.85 -6.95 26.83
CA ALA A 34 39.27 -5.56 26.87
C ALA A 34 38.42 -4.71 27.84
N ARG A 35 37.15 -5.07 28.08
CA ARG A 35 36.29 -4.47 29.11
C ARG A 35 36.69 -4.83 30.53
N GLY A 36 37.21 -6.03 30.76
CA GLY A 36 37.88 -6.36 32.02
C GLY A 36 39.06 -5.41 32.33
N GLY A 37 39.64 -4.79 31.28
CA GLY A 37 40.67 -3.76 31.38
C GLY A 37 40.18 -2.31 31.24
N ARG A 38 38.86 -2.01 31.20
CA ARG A 38 38.34 -0.63 31.14
C ARG A 38 38.70 0.21 32.38
N GLU A 39 39.20 -0.41 33.43
CA GLU A 39 39.81 0.27 34.58
C GLU A 39 41.17 0.93 34.21
N ASN A 40 41.76 0.61 33.06
CA ASN A 40 42.99 1.21 32.55
C ASN A 40 42.85 1.70 31.08
N PRO A 41 42.44 2.97 30.86
CA PRO A 41 42.22 3.55 29.53
C PRO A 41 43.44 3.46 28.59
N ALA A 42 44.67 3.57 29.10
CA ALA A 42 45.88 3.53 28.29
C ALA A 42 46.13 2.14 27.68
N MET A 43 45.82 1.08 28.42
CA MET A 43 45.91 -0.29 27.93
C MET A 43 44.90 -0.53 26.81
N PHE A 44 43.68 -0.01 26.94
CA PHE A 44 42.63 -0.12 25.93
C PHE A 44 43.00 0.62 24.63
N GLU A 45 43.54 1.82 24.74
CA GLU A 45 44.01 2.59 23.57
C GLU A 45 45.19 1.91 22.86
N GLY A 46 46.19 1.43 23.60
CA GLY A 46 47.31 0.67 23.01
C GLY A 46 46.84 -0.58 22.28
N PHE A 47 45.86 -1.28 22.85
CA PHE A 47 45.23 -2.45 22.24
C PHE A 47 44.49 -2.11 20.93
N LEU A 48 43.70 -1.02 20.92
CA LEU A 48 43.02 -0.55 19.72
C LEU A 48 44.00 -0.14 18.62
N MET A 49 45.14 0.47 18.97
CA MET A 49 46.18 0.85 18.02
C MET A 49 46.76 -0.37 17.29
N VAL A 50 47.09 -1.44 18.03
CA VAL A 50 47.57 -2.71 17.44
C VAL A 50 46.51 -3.34 16.55
N MET A 51 45.25 -3.34 16.98
CA MET A 51 44.15 -3.91 16.21
C MET A 51 43.88 -3.13 14.92
N ARG A 52 44.02 -1.80 14.94
CA ARG A 52 43.86 -0.94 13.75
C ARG A 52 44.82 -1.35 12.64
N GLN A 53 46.06 -1.70 13.00
CA GLN A 53 47.10 -2.12 12.05
C GLN A 53 46.91 -3.56 11.59
N THR A 54 46.57 -4.47 12.50
CA THR A 54 46.59 -5.92 12.23
C THR A 54 45.24 -6.50 11.80
N LYS A 55 44.12 -5.93 12.27
CA LYS A 55 42.75 -6.42 12.05
C LYS A 55 41.77 -5.24 11.88
N PRO A 56 41.85 -4.49 10.76
CA PRO A 56 41.10 -3.24 10.58
C PRO A 56 39.57 -3.40 10.66
N LEU A 57 39.02 -4.54 10.22
CA LEU A 57 37.59 -4.85 10.38
C LEU A 57 37.22 -4.97 11.86
N TYR A 58 38.00 -5.73 12.65
CA TYR A 58 37.70 -5.94 14.06
C TYR A 58 37.82 -4.65 14.85
N TYR A 59 38.81 -3.82 14.50
CA TYR A 59 38.97 -2.50 15.08
C TYR A 59 37.69 -1.66 14.93
N ARG A 60 37.13 -1.57 13.71
CA ARG A 60 35.87 -0.84 13.48
C ARG A 60 34.69 -1.43 14.28
N LEU A 61 34.55 -2.75 14.28
CA LEU A 61 33.47 -3.44 14.99
C LEU A 61 33.56 -3.24 16.50
N VAL A 62 34.76 -3.33 17.08
CA VAL A 62 35.00 -3.10 18.51
C VAL A 62 34.64 -1.67 18.90
N GLN A 63 35.10 -0.67 18.12
CA GLN A 63 34.77 0.74 18.36
C GLN A 63 33.26 1.01 18.27
N CYS A 64 32.59 0.46 17.25
CA CYS A 64 31.14 0.55 17.11
C CYS A 64 30.42 -0.05 18.34
N ASN A 65 30.83 -1.23 18.80
CA ASN A 65 30.18 -1.89 19.94
C ASN A 65 30.43 -1.17 21.27
N VAL A 66 31.60 -0.54 21.44
CA VAL A 66 31.88 0.34 22.59
C VAL A 66 30.90 1.51 22.63
N ALA A 67 30.83 2.31 21.56
CA ALA A 67 29.94 3.46 21.51
C ALA A 67 28.46 3.05 21.62
N LYS A 68 28.06 1.95 20.97
CA LYS A 68 26.71 1.40 21.04
C LYS A 68 26.33 1.02 22.48
N ASP A 69 27.25 0.40 23.23
CA ASP A 69 26.97 0.00 24.60
C ASP A 69 26.92 1.17 25.57
N ASP A 70 27.76 2.19 25.38
CA ASP A 70 27.62 3.45 26.12
C ASP A 70 26.24 4.09 25.83
N GLY A 71 25.77 4.02 24.58
CA GLY A 71 24.41 4.41 24.19
C GLY A 71 23.32 3.56 24.87
N ASN A 72 23.53 2.26 25.03
CA ASN A 72 22.62 1.37 25.74
C ASN A 72 22.52 1.73 27.24
N GLU A 73 23.61 2.11 27.88
CA GLU A 73 23.60 2.59 29.26
C GLU A 73 22.86 3.92 29.40
N MET A 74 23.09 4.87 28.48
CA MET A 74 22.33 6.13 28.43
C MET A 74 20.83 5.88 28.23
N PHE A 75 20.47 4.93 27.35
CA PHE A 75 19.08 4.55 27.12
C PHE A 75 18.43 3.99 28.38
N LYS A 76 19.11 3.08 29.10
CA LYS A 76 18.63 2.54 30.38
C LYS A 76 18.46 3.63 31.45
N ALA A 77 19.33 4.64 31.43
CA ALA A 77 19.24 5.81 32.30
C ALA A 77 18.16 6.84 31.86
N GLY A 78 17.40 6.58 30.80
CA GLY A 78 16.36 7.49 30.29
C GLY A 78 16.91 8.71 29.51
N LYS A 79 18.21 8.74 29.22
CA LYS A 79 18.89 9.81 28.48
C LYS A 79 18.84 9.57 26.98
N PHE A 80 17.64 9.69 26.41
CA PHE A 80 17.38 9.31 25.02
C PHE A 80 18.16 10.14 23.98
N PRO A 81 18.28 11.49 24.08
CA PRO A 81 19.09 12.28 23.16
C PRO A 81 20.57 11.87 23.14
N GLU A 82 21.15 11.63 24.32
CA GLU A 82 22.55 11.22 24.48
C GLU A 82 22.76 9.80 23.97
N ALA A 83 21.83 8.89 24.25
CA ALA A 83 21.83 7.54 23.69
C ALA A 83 21.83 7.58 22.15
N ARG A 84 21.00 8.45 21.56
CA ARG A 84 20.95 8.63 20.10
C ARG A 84 22.26 9.12 19.54
N ALA A 85 22.89 10.13 20.16
CA ALA A 85 24.19 10.62 19.74
C ALA A 85 25.24 9.50 19.72
N LYS A 86 25.22 8.62 20.73
CA LYS A 86 26.10 7.44 20.80
C LYS A 86 25.82 6.38 19.74
N TYR A 87 24.56 6.13 19.40
CA TYR A 87 24.23 5.21 18.30
C TYR A 87 24.65 5.75 16.93
N VAL A 88 24.54 7.07 16.70
CA VAL A 88 25.07 7.71 15.48
C VAL A 88 26.59 7.62 15.45
N GLU A 89 27.27 7.94 16.56
CA GLU A 89 28.72 7.78 16.70
C GLU A 89 29.16 6.35 16.35
N ALA A 90 28.47 5.34 16.93
CA ALA A 90 28.73 3.93 16.68
C ALA A 90 28.61 3.56 15.18
N ALA A 91 27.52 3.97 14.52
CA ALA A 91 27.31 3.70 13.10
C ALA A 91 28.38 4.39 12.22
N LYS A 92 28.83 5.60 12.60
CA LYS A 92 29.91 6.31 11.89
C LYS A 92 31.26 5.61 11.97
N LYS A 93 31.55 4.85 13.04
CA LYS A 93 32.77 4.01 13.11
C LYS A 93 32.85 2.96 12.01
N ILE A 94 31.71 2.56 11.45
CA ILE A 94 31.62 1.61 10.33
C ILE A 94 31.52 2.36 8.99
N LEU A 95 30.63 3.33 8.88
CA LEU A 95 30.26 3.94 7.59
C LEU A 95 31.13 5.14 7.18
N GLY A 96 31.88 5.69 8.14
CA GLY A 96 32.70 6.89 8.00
C GLY A 96 32.04 8.12 8.64
N GLU A 97 32.86 9.04 9.12
CA GLU A 97 32.40 10.25 9.84
C GLU A 97 31.59 11.21 8.95
N ASP A 98 31.90 11.23 7.64
CA ASP A 98 31.23 12.07 6.63
C ASP A 98 29.90 11.47 6.14
N PHE A 99 29.54 10.26 6.56
CA PHE A 99 28.32 9.63 6.11
C PHE A 99 27.09 10.30 6.74
N VAL A 100 26.12 10.66 5.90
CA VAL A 100 24.87 11.33 6.29
C VAL A 100 23.75 10.32 6.46
N PHE A 101 23.11 10.36 7.64
CA PHE A 101 21.95 9.56 7.97
C PHE A 101 20.72 10.43 8.16
N PRO A 102 19.51 9.92 7.86
CA PRO A 102 19.23 8.78 6.97
C PRO A 102 19.63 9.09 5.52
N VAL A 103 19.77 8.09 4.65
CA VAL A 103 20.04 8.38 3.21
C VAL A 103 18.85 9.09 2.54
N ASP A 104 19.07 9.73 1.38
CA ASP A 104 18.04 10.49 0.67
C ASP A 104 16.76 9.63 0.40
N ALA A 105 15.60 10.19 0.68
CA ALA A 105 14.30 9.60 0.41
C ALA A 105 14.08 9.24 -1.07
N ARG A 106 14.71 9.97 -1.98
CA ARG A 106 14.55 9.82 -3.44
C ARG A 106 15.38 8.68 -4.03
N LYS A 107 16.17 7.96 -3.22
CA LYS A 107 16.97 6.82 -3.69
C LYS A 107 17.27 5.84 -2.56
N VAL A 108 16.85 4.60 -2.72
CA VAL A 108 17.16 3.53 -1.75
C VAL A 108 18.57 2.96 -1.88
N LYS A 109 19.15 2.95 -3.09
CA LYS A 109 20.48 2.37 -3.34
C LYS A 109 21.59 3.23 -2.75
N SER A 110 22.36 2.65 -1.84
CA SER A 110 23.52 3.25 -1.17
C SER A 110 24.74 2.36 -1.37
N GLU A 111 25.76 2.90 -2.02
CA GLU A 111 27.02 2.19 -2.27
C GLU A 111 27.69 1.76 -0.96
N LYS A 112 27.62 2.59 0.08
CA LYS A 112 28.16 2.28 1.40
C LYS A 112 27.43 1.12 2.05
N TYR A 113 26.10 1.06 1.96
CA TYR A 113 25.33 -0.05 2.52
C TYR A 113 25.54 -1.36 1.76
N MET A 114 25.63 -1.33 0.43
CA MET A 114 25.92 -2.52 -0.37
C MET A 114 27.31 -3.11 -0.11
N LYS A 115 28.25 -2.33 0.43
CA LYS A 115 29.62 -2.77 0.75
C LYS A 115 29.78 -3.34 2.17
N LEU A 116 28.76 -3.26 3.02
CA LEU A 116 28.82 -3.78 4.38
C LEU A 116 29.01 -5.30 4.38
N VAL A 117 29.96 -5.78 5.18
CA VAL A 117 29.96 -7.21 5.56
C VAL A 117 28.84 -7.47 6.57
N TRP A 118 28.45 -8.74 6.74
CA TRP A 118 27.32 -9.08 7.61
C TRP A 118 27.49 -8.60 9.06
N GLN A 119 28.72 -8.64 9.62
CA GLN A 119 28.97 -8.16 10.99
C GLN A 119 28.70 -6.66 11.12
N GLU A 120 29.22 -5.88 10.16
CA GLU A 120 29.05 -4.43 10.11
C GLU A 120 27.57 -4.08 9.92
N MET A 121 26.90 -4.76 8.99
CA MET A 121 25.47 -4.61 8.73
C MET A 121 24.64 -4.83 10.00
N MET A 122 24.86 -5.93 10.73
CA MET A 122 24.10 -6.22 11.95
C MET A 122 24.32 -5.17 13.04
N ASP A 123 25.54 -4.65 13.21
CA ASP A 123 25.83 -3.63 14.20
C ASP A 123 25.20 -2.28 13.85
N VAL A 124 25.22 -1.88 12.57
CA VAL A 124 24.53 -0.67 12.09
C VAL A 124 23.01 -0.82 12.24
N VAL A 125 22.44 -1.97 11.83
CA VAL A 125 21.01 -2.25 12.00
C VAL A 125 20.62 -2.17 13.48
N ALA A 126 21.42 -2.74 14.39
CA ALA A 126 21.17 -2.64 15.82
C ALA A 126 21.17 -1.19 16.32
N CYS A 127 22.12 -0.36 15.86
CA CYS A 127 22.16 1.07 16.19
C CYS A 127 20.88 1.78 15.75
N PHE A 128 20.42 1.58 14.51
CA PHE A 128 19.23 2.26 14.00
C PHE A 128 17.94 1.76 14.64
N ASN A 129 17.88 0.46 14.94
CA ASN A 129 16.82 -0.12 15.74
C ASN A 129 16.75 0.53 17.14
N ASN A 130 17.88 0.79 17.77
CA ASN A 130 17.92 1.45 19.08
C ASN A 130 17.61 2.95 18.98
N MET A 131 18.03 3.63 17.91
CA MET A 131 17.63 5.00 17.58
C MET A 131 16.10 5.13 17.51
N ALA A 132 15.45 4.25 16.74
CA ALA A 132 13.99 4.22 16.64
C ALA A 132 13.34 3.98 18.02
N GLN A 133 13.91 3.09 18.84
CA GLN A 133 13.38 2.83 20.18
C GLN A 133 13.45 4.06 21.10
N CYS A 134 14.49 4.89 20.99
CA CYS A 134 14.56 6.16 21.72
C CYS A 134 13.38 7.07 21.37
N TYR A 135 13.13 7.28 20.07
CA TYR A 135 12.02 8.10 19.60
C TYR A 135 10.65 7.54 19.98
N ILE A 136 10.49 6.21 19.97
CA ILE A 136 9.26 5.56 20.46
C ILE A 136 9.02 5.90 21.94
N ARG A 137 10.06 5.88 22.79
CA ARG A 137 9.97 6.21 24.21
C ARG A 137 9.62 7.68 24.44
N GLU A 138 10.11 8.59 23.59
CA GLU A 138 9.75 10.01 23.61
C GLU A 138 8.39 10.31 22.96
N GLY A 139 7.73 9.31 22.35
CA GLY A 139 6.46 9.48 21.67
C GLY A 139 6.54 10.11 20.28
N ASN A 140 7.75 10.29 19.72
CA ASN A 140 8.01 10.83 18.39
C ASN A 140 7.88 9.75 17.31
N SER A 141 6.65 9.44 16.92
CA SER A 141 6.35 8.42 15.92
C SER A 141 6.95 8.72 14.55
N GLU A 142 7.06 10.00 14.16
CA GLU A 142 7.61 10.39 12.87
C GLU A 142 9.09 10.00 12.75
N GLN A 143 9.91 10.41 13.71
CA GLN A 143 11.32 10.04 13.71
C GLN A 143 11.52 8.53 13.92
N ALA A 144 10.68 7.88 14.73
CA ALA A 144 10.72 6.42 14.85
C ALA A 144 10.52 5.71 13.50
N LEU A 145 9.56 6.15 12.69
CA LEU A 145 9.34 5.60 11.35
C LEU A 145 10.54 5.82 10.42
N GLU A 146 11.15 7.02 10.43
CA GLU A 146 12.31 7.32 9.59
C GLU A 146 13.48 6.36 9.84
N TRP A 147 13.80 6.10 11.11
CA TRP A 147 14.89 5.18 11.47
C TRP A 147 14.54 3.71 11.22
N LEU A 148 13.28 3.31 11.40
CA LEU A 148 12.84 1.95 11.05
C LEU A 148 12.87 1.74 9.53
N GLN A 149 12.49 2.73 8.73
CA GLN A 149 12.61 2.70 7.27
C GLN A 149 14.08 2.64 6.83
N GLU A 150 14.98 3.32 7.53
CA GLU A 150 16.41 3.21 7.26
C GLU A 150 16.95 1.78 7.52
N VAL A 151 16.45 1.09 8.54
CA VAL A 151 16.74 -0.33 8.75
C VAL A 151 16.28 -1.16 7.54
N ALA A 152 15.08 -0.93 7.04
CA ALA A 152 14.58 -1.61 5.83
C ALA A 152 15.47 -1.36 4.62
N VAL A 153 15.97 -0.12 4.44
CA VAL A 153 16.88 0.25 3.36
C VAL A 153 18.20 -0.52 3.44
N ILE A 154 18.74 -0.79 4.64
CA ILE A 154 19.95 -1.62 4.77
C ILE A 154 19.69 -3.05 4.28
N TYR A 155 18.57 -3.68 4.69
CA TYR A 155 18.19 -5.01 4.21
C TYR A 155 17.97 -5.05 2.69
N MET A 156 17.40 -4.00 2.09
CA MET A 156 17.29 -3.89 0.63
C MET A 156 18.67 -3.83 -0.04
N ASN A 157 19.62 -3.05 0.52
CA ASN A 157 20.97 -2.93 -0.04
C ASN A 157 21.79 -4.23 0.11
N GLN A 158 21.53 -5.06 1.11
CA GLN A 158 22.07 -6.42 1.16
C GLN A 158 21.62 -7.25 -0.06
N SER A 159 20.35 -7.16 -0.45
CA SER A 159 19.84 -7.83 -1.65
C SER A 159 20.46 -7.25 -2.92
N PHE A 160 20.63 -5.92 -3.00
CA PHE A 160 21.26 -5.27 -4.16
C PHE A 160 22.75 -5.59 -4.33
N ALA A 161 23.43 -6.01 -3.25
CA ALA A 161 24.83 -6.41 -3.27
C ALA A 161 25.07 -7.83 -3.82
N GLN A 162 24.00 -8.61 -4.04
CA GLN A 162 24.12 -9.96 -4.60
C GLN A 162 24.67 -9.90 -6.02
N LYS A 163 25.61 -10.81 -6.35
CA LYS A 163 26.24 -10.88 -7.70
C LYS A 163 25.22 -11.09 -8.81
N THR A 164 24.19 -11.90 -8.52
CA THR A 164 23.08 -12.19 -9.42
C THR A 164 21.81 -11.59 -8.81
N PRO A 165 21.07 -10.74 -9.54
CA PRO A 165 19.79 -10.23 -9.07
C PRO A 165 18.81 -11.37 -8.75
N LEU A 166 18.13 -11.25 -7.61
CA LEU A 166 17.11 -12.20 -7.16
C LEU A 166 15.72 -11.55 -7.23
N PHE A 167 14.70 -12.37 -7.48
CA PHE A 167 13.31 -11.96 -7.28
C PHE A 167 13.04 -11.62 -5.82
N TYR A 168 12.11 -10.70 -5.57
CA TYR A 168 11.85 -10.20 -4.21
C TYR A 168 11.22 -11.25 -3.29
N TRP A 169 10.62 -12.31 -3.85
CA TRP A 169 10.12 -13.45 -3.10
C TRP A 169 11.20 -14.51 -2.81
N LYS A 170 12.46 -14.28 -3.17
CA LYS A 170 13.59 -15.14 -2.77
C LYS A 170 14.19 -14.61 -1.47
N ASN A 171 14.45 -15.52 -0.55
CA ASN A 171 14.99 -15.19 0.76
C ASN A 171 16.49 -14.92 0.67
N THR A 172 16.96 -13.85 1.33
CA THR A 172 18.39 -13.49 1.44
C THR A 172 18.92 -13.54 2.88
N ASN A 173 18.17 -14.21 3.77
CA ASN A 173 18.48 -14.25 5.19
C ASN A 173 19.76 -15.03 5.48
N LEU A 174 20.50 -14.56 6.47
CA LEU A 174 21.67 -15.24 7.02
C LEU A 174 21.25 -16.24 8.08
N LEU A 175 21.94 -17.38 8.20
CA LEU A 175 21.70 -18.40 9.23
C LEU A 175 22.23 -18.00 10.62
N ILE A 176 21.92 -16.78 11.05
CA ILE A 176 22.42 -16.16 12.28
C ILE A 176 21.22 -15.69 13.11
N GLU A 177 21.12 -16.13 14.36
CA GLU A 177 19.98 -15.84 15.24
C GLU A 177 19.69 -14.32 15.33
N GLU A 178 20.72 -13.51 15.57
CA GLU A 178 20.62 -12.05 15.71
C GLU A 178 20.14 -11.35 14.43
N TYR A 179 20.39 -11.95 13.27
CA TYR A 179 19.91 -11.41 12.00
C TYR A 179 18.38 -11.46 11.93
N TYR A 180 17.79 -12.61 12.27
CA TYR A 180 16.32 -12.77 12.38
C TYR A 180 15.75 -11.90 13.50
N LEU A 181 16.36 -11.89 14.68
CA LEU A 181 15.89 -11.09 15.81
C LEU A 181 15.87 -9.59 15.50
N ASN A 182 16.84 -9.08 14.75
CA ASN A 182 16.88 -7.67 14.37
C ASN A 182 15.77 -7.31 13.37
N GLN A 183 15.45 -8.20 12.42
CA GLN A 183 14.29 -8.02 11.53
C GLN A 183 12.98 -8.05 12.31
N GLN A 184 12.81 -9.03 13.22
CA GLN A 184 11.60 -9.15 14.04
C GLN A 184 11.39 -7.94 14.95
N LYS A 185 12.44 -7.42 15.60
CA LYS A 185 12.36 -6.19 16.39
C LYS A 185 11.93 -4.99 15.56
N TYR A 186 12.48 -4.87 14.36
CA TYR A 186 12.13 -3.81 13.41
C TYR A 186 10.63 -3.87 13.05
N HIS A 187 10.14 -5.03 12.62
CA HIS A 187 8.73 -5.23 12.26
C HIS A 187 7.79 -5.07 13.46
N LEU A 188 8.15 -5.60 14.63
CA LEU A 188 7.36 -5.46 15.85
C LEU A 188 7.19 -3.98 16.24
N ARG A 189 8.25 -3.19 16.15
CA ARG A 189 8.20 -1.74 16.43
C ARG A 189 7.36 -0.99 15.39
N LEU A 190 7.50 -1.31 14.10
CA LEU A 190 6.64 -0.74 13.07
C LEU A 190 5.17 -1.05 13.35
N SER A 191 4.84 -2.30 13.68
CA SER A 191 3.47 -2.71 14.01
C SER A 191 2.87 -1.86 15.14
N GLN A 192 3.63 -1.64 16.21
CA GLN A 192 3.22 -0.83 17.35
C GLN A 192 3.07 0.65 17.00
N VAL A 193 4.02 1.23 16.26
CA VAL A 193 3.97 2.64 15.84
C VAL A 193 2.78 2.88 14.91
N PHE A 194 2.54 2.01 13.93
CA PHE A 194 1.40 2.16 13.03
C PHE A 194 0.06 2.00 13.71
N LEU A 195 -0.06 1.10 14.69
CA LEU A 195 -1.29 1.01 15.50
C LEU A 195 -1.56 2.31 16.26
N LYS A 196 -0.52 2.94 16.82
CA LYS A 196 -0.61 4.26 17.49
C LYS A 196 -1.04 5.37 16.52
N LEU A 197 -0.68 5.24 15.24
CA LEU A 197 -1.08 6.15 14.16
C LEU A 197 -2.46 5.82 13.57
N LEU A 198 -3.22 4.88 14.15
CA LEU A 198 -4.51 4.39 13.63
C LEU A 198 -4.42 3.72 12.24
N ASN A 199 -3.20 3.37 11.82
CA ASN A 199 -2.93 2.65 10.59
C ASN A 199 -2.93 1.14 10.87
N THR A 200 -4.13 0.60 10.98
CA THR A 200 -4.35 -0.81 11.28
C THR A 200 -3.82 -1.74 10.19
N SER A 201 -3.82 -1.32 8.92
CA SER A 201 -3.34 -2.17 7.82
C SER A 201 -1.84 -2.42 7.92
N CYS A 202 -1.03 -1.37 8.10
CA CYS A 202 0.40 -1.53 8.38
C CYS A 202 0.67 -2.23 9.71
N ALA A 203 -0.15 -1.97 10.73
CA ALA A 203 -0.01 -2.63 12.03
C ALA A 203 -0.10 -4.17 11.91
N VAL A 204 -1.13 -4.66 11.19
CA VAL A 204 -1.32 -6.10 10.93
C VAL A 204 -0.22 -6.63 10.01
N HIS A 205 0.09 -5.93 8.91
CA HIS A 205 1.13 -6.34 7.97
C HIS A 205 2.48 -6.57 8.66
N HIS A 206 2.93 -5.62 9.48
CA HIS A 206 4.21 -5.77 10.18
C HIS A 206 4.15 -6.78 11.34
N SER A 207 3.00 -6.98 12.00
CA SER A 207 2.82 -8.10 12.96
C SER A 207 2.95 -9.45 12.25
N TRP A 208 2.29 -9.61 11.09
CA TRP A 208 2.37 -10.82 10.26
C TRP A 208 3.79 -11.07 9.76
N ALA A 209 4.52 -10.03 9.37
CA ALA A 209 5.91 -10.17 8.95
C ALA A 209 6.82 -10.78 10.03
N VAL A 210 6.58 -10.51 11.33
CA VAL A 210 7.30 -11.19 12.42
C VAL A 210 7.06 -12.70 12.37
N ALA A 211 5.82 -13.12 12.07
CA ALA A 211 5.44 -14.53 11.89
C ALA A 211 6.04 -15.13 10.63
N SER A 212 6.03 -14.42 9.50
CA SER A 212 6.64 -14.87 8.25
C SER A 212 8.15 -15.07 8.41
N ILE A 213 8.84 -14.15 9.09
CA ILE A 213 10.26 -14.28 9.42
C ILE A 213 10.49 -15.54 10.28
N SER A 214 9.69 -15.73 11.34
CA SER A 214 9.73 -16.93 12.17
C SER A 214 9.46 -18.21 11.37
N GLY A 215 8.55 -18.17 10.40
CA GLY A 215 8.17 -19.31 9.54
C GLY A 215 9.26 -19.67 8.52
N SER A 216 10.09 -18.70 8.13
CA SER A 216 11.21 -18.91 7.21
C SER A 216 12.40 -19.65 7.84
N ILE A 217 12.40 -19.82 9.17
CA ILE A 217 13.42 -20.60 9.89
C ILE A 217 13.03 -22.08 9.82
N ALA A 218 13.81 -22.86 9.08
CA ALA A 218 13.49 -24.25 8.79
C ALA A 218 13.82 -25.25 9.92
N THR A 219 14.32 -24.79 11.05
CA THR A 219 14.58 -25.66 12.22
C THR A 219 13.28 -25.98 12.97
N PRO A 220 13.01 -27.24 13.35
CA PRO A 220 11.81 -27.61 14.10
C PRO A 220 11.67 -26.86 15.44
N GLN A 221 12.77 -26.66 16.16
CA GLN A 221 12.79 -25.93 17.41
C GLN A 221 13.44 -24.55 17.23
N LYS A 222 12.61 -23.51 17.26
CA LYS A 222 13.06 -22.12 17.10
C LYS A 222 13.74 -21.63 18.39
N PRO A 223 14.76 -20.75 18.30
CA PRO A 223 15.38 -20.17 19.48
C PRO A 223 14.36 -19.45 20.38
N PRO A 224 14.46 -19.55 21.72
CA PRO A 224 13.47 -18.96 22.64
C PRO A 224 13.22 -17.47 22.44
N ARG A 225 14.25 -16.71 22.06
CA ARG A 225 14.13 -15.27 21.78
C ARG A 225 13.30 -14.99 20.53
N VAL A 226 13.38 -15.84 19.51
CA VAL A 226 12.59 -15.74 18.28
C VAL A 226 11.13 -16.07 18.58
N THR A 227 10.88 -17.12 19.36
CA THR A 227 9.53 -17.49 19.81
C THR A 227 8.89 -16.37 20.62
N LYS A 228 9.63 -15.78 21.57
CA LYS A 228 9.13 -14.62 22.34
C LYS A 228 8.70 -13.45 21.45
N MET A 229 9.47 -13.12 20.40
CA MET A 229 9.08 -12.04 19.48
C MET A 229 7.79 -12.34 18.73
N LEU A 230 7.54 -13.61 18.39
CA LEU A 230 6.29 -14.05 17.78
C LEU A 230 5.10 -13.87 18.74
N ASP A 231 5.28 -14.24 20.01
CA ASP A 231 4.27 -14.05 21.05
C ASP A 231 3.97 -12.55 21.25
N ASP A 232 5.01 -11.72 21.35
CA ASP A 232 4.91 -10.25 21.49
C ASP A 232 4.21 -9.59 20.28
N ALA A 233 4.32 -10.17 19.08
CA ALA A 233 3.66 -9.66 17.88
C ALA A 233 2.14 -9.88 17.89
N ASN A 234 1.65 -10.82 18.70
CA ASN A 234 0.23 -11.08 18.93
C ASN A 234 -0.62 -11.14 17.64
N VAL A 235 -0.14 -11.93 16.70
CA VAL A 235 -0.60 -11.98 15.30
C VAL A 235 -2.10 -12.19 15.19
N MET A 236 -2.65 -13.13 15.95
CA MET A 236 -4.08 -13.47 15.91
C MET A 236 -4.97 -12.38 16.48
N LYS A 237 -4.48 -11.57 17.44
CA LYS A 237 -5.20 -10.38 17.91
C LYS A 237 -5.19 -9.29 16.84
N PHE A 238 -4.04 -9.06 16.21
CA PHE A 238 -3.92 -8.04 15.17
C PHE A 238 -4.76 -8.40 13.93
N ALA A 239 -4.81 -9.66 13.51
CA ALA A 239 -5.63 -10.12 12.39
C ALA A 239 -7.15 -9.87 12.58
N GLN A 240 -7.61 -9.54 13.79
CA GLN A 240 -9.01 -9.16 14.03
C GLN A 240 -9.34 -7.74 13.60
N TYR A 241 -8.32 -6.88 13.41
CA TYR A 241 -8.55 -5.52 12.93
C TYR A 241 -9.04 -5.52 11.49
N ARG A 242 -9.87 -4.53 11.16
CA ARG A 242 -10.18 -4.16 9.76
C ARG A 242 -9.44 -2.88 9.38
N HIS A 243 -9.52 -2.42 8.13
CA HIS A 243 -8.56 -1.42 7.61
C HIS A 243 -9.17 -0.25 6.82
N PRO A 244 -9.45 0.91 7.45
CA PRO A 244 -9.23 1.20 8.86
C PRO A 244 -10.19 0.41 9.73
N ASP A 245 -9.80 0.16 10.98
CA ASP A 245 -10.72 -0.44 11.93
C ASP A 245 -11.66 0.63 12.47
N ILE A 246 -12.95 0.43 12.21
CA ILE A 246 -13.99 1.37 12.56
C ILE A 246 -14.31 1.38 14.06
N ASN A 247 -13.88 0.37 14.82
CA ASN A 247 -14.16 0.23 16.25
C ASN A 247 -13.07 0.86 17.11
N LEU A 248 -11.95 1.33 16.53
CA LEU A 248 -10.93 2.00 17.30
C LEU A 248 -11.46 3.29 17.95
N PRO A 249 -11.17 3.49 19.25
CA PRO A 249 -11.46 4.76 19.91
C PRO A 249 -10.67 5.87 19.21
N ASP A 250 -11.19 7.10 19.24
CA ASP A 250 -10.51 8.27 18.68
C ASP A 250 -10.09 8.15 17.19
N ARG A 251 -10.67 7.21 16.41
CA ARG A 251 -10.30 6.97 14.99
C ARG A 251 -10.35 8.18 14.04
N LEU A 252 -10.96 9.29 14.47
CA LEU A 252 -11.08 10.55 13.73
C LEU A 252 -10.22 11.68 14.32
N LYS A 253 -9.53 11.43 15.43
CA LYS A 253 -8.68 12.39 16.14
C LYS A 253 -7.30 12.39 15.49
N VAL A 254 -6.95 13.52 14.89
CA VAL A 254 -5.58 13.78 14.44
C VAL A 254 -4.72 13.99 15.68
N SER A 255 -3.84 13.03 15.95
CA SER A 255 -2.85 13.09 17.03
C SER A 255 -1.45 13.37 16.49
N TYR A 256 -1.25 13.18 15.17
CA TYR A 256 0.02 13.35 14.48
C TYR A 256 -0.17 14.15 13.18
N PRO A 257 -0.23 15.49 13.23
CA PRO A 257 -0.56 16.34 12.07
C PRO A 257 0.35 16.15 10.84
N ASN A 258 1.61 15.76 11.04
CA ASN A 258 2.56 15.47 9.94
C ASN A 258 2.33 14.11 9.27
N LEU A 259 1.48 13.25 9.84
CA LEU A 259 1.26 11.85 9.45
C LEU A 259 -0.22 11.50 9.30
N GLN A 260 -1.11 12.42 9.64
CA GLN A 260 -2.55 12.25 9.67
C GLN A 260 -3.21 13.55 9.25
N ILE A 261 -4.26 13.43 8.44
CA ILE A 261 -5.11 14.55 8.03
C ILE A 261 -6.56 14.13 8.15
N ARG A 262 -7.48 15.06 8.39
CA ARG A 262 -8.92 14.72 8.42
C ARG A 262 -9.50 14.72 7.01
N GLY A 263 -10.50 13.88 6.80
CA GLY A 263 -11.31 13.94 5.60
C GLY A 263 -12.72 13.40 5.81
N LYS A 264 -13.54 13.49 4.75
CA LYS A 264 -14.88 12.94 4.68
C LYS A 264 -15.12 12.36 3.30
N TRP A 265 -15.55 11.10 3.26
CA TRP A 265 -16.22 10.50 2.12
C TRP A 265 -17.72 10.79 2.20
N GLU A 266 -18.25 11.41 1.16
CA GLU A 266 -19.67 11.73 1.03
C GLU A 266 -20.26 10.96 -0.15
N ARG A 267 -21.27 10.14 0.12
CA ARG A 267 -21.96 9.39 -0.93
C ARG A 267 -22.86 10.34 -1.71
N LEU A 268 -22.70 10.35 -3.03
CA LEU A 268 -23.52 11.15 -3.92
C LEU A 268 -24.69 10.31 -4.43
N VAL A 269 -25.90 10.84 -4.30
CA VAL A 269 -27.13 10.23 -4.81
C VAL A 269 -27.53 10.94 -6.09
N THR A 270 -27.75 10.17 -7.17
CA THR A 270 -28.17 10.69 -8.48
C THR A 270 -29.67 10.52 -8.69
N LYS A 271 -30.27 11.37 -9.53
CA LYS A 271 -31.70 11.31 -9.88
C LYS A 271 -32.06 10.05 -10.65
N SER A 272 -31.22 9.67 -11.61
CA SER A 272 -31.39 8.43 -12.37
C SER A 272 -30.63 7.28 -11.72
N ARG A 273 -30.98 6.06 -12.12
CA ARG A 273 -30.21 4.86 -11.74
C ARG A 273 -28.78 4.95 -12.31
N PRO A 274 -27.75 4.63 -11.52
CA PRO A 274 -26.38 4.50 -12.00
C PRO A 274 -26.23 3.24 -12.87
N PRO A 275 -25.08 3.10 -13.57
CA PRO A 275 -24.72 1.87 -14.28
C PRO A 275 -24.79 0.66 -13.35
N ALA A 276 -24.90 -0.54 -13.91
CA ALA A 276 -24.89 -1.77 -13.13
C ALA A 276 -23.63 -1.87 -12.24
N PRO A 277 -23.73 -2.46 -11.02
CA PRO A 277 -22.58 -2.69 -10.15
C PRO A 277 -21.43 -3.39 -10.87
N ARG A 278 -20.21 -2.84 -10.73
CA ARG A 278 -19.06 -3.31 -11.50
C ARG A 278 -17.72 -3.05 -10.80
N LEU A 279 -16.73 -3.84 -11.17
CA LEU A 279 -15.32 -3.73 -10.82
C LEU A 279 -14.46 -3.58 -12.09
N GLY A 280 -13.22 -3.11 -11.92
CA GLY A 280 -12.22 -3.11 -12.99
C GLY A 280 -12.57 -2.24 -14.21
N MET A 281 -13.48 -1.28 -14.04
CA MET A 281 -13.93 -0.38 -15.10
C MET A 281 -12.90 0.72 -15.38
N ALA A 282 -12.95 1.34 -16.57
CA ALA A 282 -12.24 2.58 -16.84
C ALA A 282 -13.11 3.78 -16.46
N THR A 283 -12.48 4.84 -15.93
CA THR A 283 -13.16 6.08 -15.56
C THR A 283 -12.29 7.29 -15.81
N TRP A 284 -12.87 8.39 -16.27
CA TRP A 284 -12.18 9.66 -16.47
C TRP A 284 -13.17 10.83 -16.35
N ILE A 285 -12.64 12.05 -16.24
CA ILE A 285 -13.43 13.28 -16.31
C ILE A 285 -12.94 14.12 -17.49
N TRP A 286 -13.89 14.61 -18.29
CA TRP A 286 -13.64 15.59 -19.34
C TRP A 286 -14.76 16.63 -19.34
N ARG A 287 -14.39 17.91 -19.36
CA ARG A 287 -15.31 19.07 -19.28
C ARG A 287 -16.43 18.89 -18.23
N ARG A 288 -16.03 18.54 -16.99
CA ARG A 288 -16.94 18.32 -15.85
C ARG A 288 -17.93 17.15 -16.02
N LYS A 289 -17.78 16.29 -17.03
CA LYS A 289 -18.54 15.05 -17.16
C LYS A 289 -17.68 13.87 -16.68
N LEU A 290 -18.22 13.06 -15.77
CA LEU A 290 -17.64 11.78 -15.38
C LEU A 290 -18.06 10.71 -16.38
N TYR A 291 -17.10 9.93 -16.86
CA TYR A 291 -17.32 8.80 -17.75
C TYR A 291 -16.96 7.49 -17.05
N VAL A 292 -17.72 6.44 -17.35
CA VAL A 292 -17.52 5.07 -16.87
C VAL A 292 -17.63 4.13 -18.07
N ALA A 293 -16.63 3.29 -18.30
CA ALA A 293 -16.57 2.39 -19.45
C ALA A 293 -16.16 0.97 -19.04
N GLY A 294 -16.91 -0.01 -19.53
CA GLY A 294 -16.61 -1.43 -19.34
C GLY A 294 -16.67 -1.88 -17.87
N GLY A 295 -15.86 -2.88 -17.54
CA GLY A 295 -15.78 -3.53 -16.24
C GLY A 295 -16.39 -4.93 -16.23
N GLN A 296 -16.53 -5.47 -15.01
CA GLN A 296 -17.05 -6.82 -14.76
C GLN A 296 -18.07 -6.81 -13.63
N SER A 297 -19.09 -7.66 -13.71
CA SER A 297 -20.03 -7.93 -12.63
C SER A 297 -19.38 -8.81 -11.54
N ALA A 298 -19.98 -8.87 -10.35
CA ALA A 298 -19.51 -9.79 -9.31
C ALA A 298 -19.64 -11.27 -9.68
N MET A 299 -20.50 -11.59 -10.65
CA MET A 299 -20.69 -12.94 -11.22
C MET A 299 -19.76 -13.20 -12.42
N GLN A 300 -18.75 -12.35 -12.59
CA GLN A 300 -17.75 -12.41 -13.65
C GLN A 300 -18.24 -12.04 -15.06
N ASP A 301 -19.48 -11.56 -15.20
CA ASP A 301 -19.98 -11.09 -16.49
C ASP A 301 -19.26 -9.81 -16.92
N ARG A 302 -18.60 -9.86 -18.08
CA ARG A 302 -17.93 -8.70 -18.65
C ARG A 302 -18.94 -7.79 -19.34
N VAL A 303 -18.80 -6.48 -19.11
CA VAL A 303 -19.65 -5.47 -19.75
C VAL A 303 -18.81 -4.54 -20.61
N ARG A 304 -19.41 -4.02 -21.68
CA ARG A 304 -18.80 -3.08 -22.65
C ARG A 304 -19.50 -1.72 -22.68
N ASP A 305 -20.51 -1.56 -21.85
CA ASP A 305 -21.32 -0.37 -21.80
C ASP A 305 -20.50 0.85 -21.35
N MET A 306 -20.91 2.02 -21.85
CA MET A 306 -20.32 3.30 -21.50
C MET A 306 -21.39 4.25 -21.00
N TRP A 307 -21.07 5.03 -19.98
CA TRP A 307 -21.99 5.95 -19.35
C TRP A 307 -21.29 7.27 -19.02
N CYS A 308 -22.05 8.37 -19.04
CA CYS A 308 -21.57 9.66 -18.56
C CYS A 308 -22.54 10.33 -17.58
N LEU A 309 -21.98 11.17 -16.70
CA LEU A 309 -22.70 11.93 -15.68
C LEU A 309 -22.16 13.37 -15.65
N ASN A 310 -23.03 14.35 -15.85
CA ASN A 310 -22.64 15.76 -15.71
C ASN A 310 -22.46 16.11 -14.22
N LEU A 311 -21.25 16.51 -13.83
CA LEU A 311 -20.93 16.85 -12.44
C LEU A 311 -21.22 18.31 -12.11
N SER A 312 -21.49 19.17 -13.11
CA SER A 312 -21.80 20.59 -12.91
C SER A 312 -23.18 20.84 -12.31
N THR A 313 -24.09 19.88 -12.46
CA THR A 313 -25.40 19.95 -11.81
C THR A 313 -25.32 19.47 -10.35
N LYS A 314 -26.29 19.92 -9.54
CA LYS A 314 -26.42 19.49 -8.15
C LYS A 314 -26.60 17.97 -8.08
N PRO A 315 -25.97 17.27 -7.11
CA PRO A 315 -26.00 15.80 -7.03
C PRO A 315 -27.37 15.17 -7.26
N GLU A 316 -28.39 15.67 -6.58
CA GLU A 316 -29.78 15.21 -6.59
C GLU A 316 -30.51 15.38 -7.93
N GLU A 317 -29.95 16.17 -8.85
CA GLU A 317 -30.47 16.40 -10.19
C GLU A 317 -29.68 15.63 -11.27
N ARG A 318 -28.52 15.06 -10.92
CA ARG A 318 -27.62 14.39 -11.87
C ARG A 318 -28.30 13.16 -12.48
N LYS A 319 -28.22 13.06 -13.81
CA LYS A 319 -28.71 11.91 -14.58
C LYS A 319 -27.56 11.28 -15.35
N TRP A 320 -27.46 9.96 -15.27
CA TRP A 320 -26.60 9.13 -16.08
C TRP A 320 -27.16 9.00 -17.49
N HIS A 321 -26.28 9.13 -18.48
CA HIS A 321 -26.62 8.96 -19.90
C HIS A 321 -25.79 7.80 -20.45
N ARG A 322 -26.45 6.92 -21.22
CA ARG A 322 -25.81 5.79 -21.89
C ARG A 322 -25.17 6.28 -23.19
N LEU A 323 -23.92 5.88 -23.41
CA LEU A 323 -23.15 6.18 -24.63
C LEU A 323 -23.07 4.92 -25.52
N VAL A 324 -22.36 5.01 -26.66
CA VAL A 324 -22.03 3.84 -27.49
C VAL A 324 -21.04 2.90 -26.79
N ASP A 325 -21.19 1.60 -27.03
CA ASP A 325 -20.39 0.55 -26.39
C ASP A 325 -18.92 0.58 -26.83
N ILE A 326 -18.05 0.05 -25.97
CA ILE A 326 -16.66 -0.26 -26.34
C ILE A 326 -16.68 -1.23 -27.54
N PRO A 327 -15.97 -0.92 -28.64
CA PRO A 327 -15.94 -1.73 -29.84
C PRO A 327 -15.47 -3.16 -29.59
N HIS A 328 -15.99 -4.10 -30.38
CA HIS A 328 -15.49 -5.47 -30.41
C HIS A 328 -14.21 -5.57 -31.25
N HIS A 329 -13.31 -6.47 -30.85
CA HIS A 329 -12.24 -6.93 -31.74
C HIS A 329 -12.75 -8.10 -32.58
N THR A 330 -12.86 -7.92 -33.90
CA THR A 330 -13.46 -8.90 -34.82
C THR A 330 -12.46 -9.82 -35.51
N GLN A 331 -11.17 -9.80 -35.15
CA GLN A 331 -10.16 -10.65 -35.79
C GLN A 331 -9.46 -11.59 -34.81
N GLY A 332 -9.87 -12.87 -34.83
CA GLY A 332 -9.03 -14.02 -34.47
C GLY A 332 -9.32 -14.72 -33.13
N GLY A 333 -10.36 -15.56 -33.08
CA GLY A 333 -10.57 -16.58 -32.04
C GLY A 333 -11.53 -16.20 -30.90
N PRO A 334 -12.00 -17.17 -30.11
CA PRO A 334 -13.09 -17.01 -29.12
C PRO A 334 -12.72 -16.24 -27.84
N GLN A 335 -11.56 -15.59 -27.76
CA GLN A 335 -11.18 -14.81 -26.57
C GLN A 335 -11.37 -13.31 -26.85
N GLU A 336 -12.48 -12.77 -26.34
CA GLU A 336 -12.74 -11.32 -26.29
C GLU A 336 -11.70 -10.63 -25.41
N HIS A 337 -11.19 -9.45 -25.82
CA HIS A 337 -10.35 -8.62 -24.95
C HIS A 337 -11.04 -8.40 -23.61
N SER A 338 -10.28 -8.49 -22.53
CA SER A 338 -10.83 -8.20 -21.21
C SER A 338 -11.30 -6.75 -21.15
N THR A 339 -12.59 -6.53 -20.86
CA THR A 339 -13.10 -5.22 -20.45
C THR A 339 -13.02 -5.00 -18.95
N ALA A 340 -12.51 -5.99 -18.22
CA ALA A 340 -12.12 -5.88 -16.82
C ALA A 340 -10.63 -5.51 -16.73
N GLY A 341 -10.30 -4.57 -15.85
CA GLY A 341 -8.93 -4.10 -15.67
C GLY A 341 -8.43 -3.19 -16.79
N ILE A 342 -9.32 -2.60 -17.59
CA ILE A 342 -8.96 -1.63 -18.63
C ILE A 342 -8.73 -0.24 -18.05
N VAL A 343 -7.88 0.54 -18.70
CA VAL A 343 -7.61 1.94 -18.36
C VAL A 343 -7.80 2.81 -19.59
N MET A 344 -8.53 3.91 -19.43
CA MET A 344 -8.66 4.96 -20.44
C MET A 344 -8.20 6.30 -19.86
N LYS A 345 -7.45 7.06 -20.65
CA LYS A 345 -6.96 8.40 -20.29
C LYS A 345 -7.26 9.38 -21.41
N VAL A 346 -7.52 10.63 -21.04
CA VAL A 346 -7.88 11.69 -21.97
C VAL A 346 -6.61 12.39 -22.45
N TRP A 347 -6.55 12.66 -23.75
CA TRP A 347 -5.61 13.59 -24.32
C TRP A 347 -6.32 14.40 -25.41
N GLU A 348 -6.23 15.72 -25.29
CA GLU A 348 -7.05 16.67 -26.04
C GLU A 348 -8.54 16.32 -25.84
N ASP A 349 -9.31 16.15 -26.92
CA ASP A 349 -10.74 15.81 -26.87
C ASP A 349 -11.00 14.31 -27.14
N LYS A 350 -10.01 13.43 -26.88
CA LYS A 350 -10.12 11.98 -27.09
C LYS A 350 -9.77 11.18 -25.84
N ALA A 351 -10.57 10.17 -25.52
CA ALA A 351 -10.26 9.16 -24.51
C ALA A 351 -9.66 7.92 -25.18
N TRP A 352 -8.43 7.56 -24.80
CA TRP A 352 -7.67 6.52 -25.47
C TRP A 352 -7.68 5.20 -24.72
N LEU A 353 -7.75 4.10 -25.47
CA LEU A 353 -7.81 2.73 -24.97
C LEU A 353 -6.83 1.84 -25.75
N PHE A 354 -6.15 0.96 -25.02
CA PHE A 354 -5.14 0.07 -25.55
C PHE A 354 -5.33 -1.36 -25.00
N PHE A 355 -5.39 -2.34 -25.89
CA PHE A 355 -5.57 -3.75 -25.52
C PHE A 355 -4.30 -4.58 -25.72
N GLY A 356 -3.13 -3.96 -25.85
CA GLY A 356 -1.89 -4.70 -26.08
C GLY A 356 -1.60 -5.01 -27.56
N SER A 357 -2.44 -4.62 -28.50
CA SER A 357 -2.23 -4.89 -29.95
C SER A 357 -1.59 -3.71 -30.68
N ARG A 358 -1.20 -3.86 -31.95
CA ARG A 358 -0.74 -2.72 -32.79
C ARG A 358 -1.84 -1.72 -33.15
N THR A 359 -3.03 -1.87 -32.59
CA THR A 359 -4.14 -0.95 -32.78
C THR A 359 -4.54 -0.35 -31.45
N VAL A 360 -4.86 0.94 -31.47
CA VAL A 360 -5.43 1.68 -30.35
C VAL A 360 -6.81 2.17 -30.73
N TRP A 361 -7.67 2.31 -29.73
CA TRP A 361 -8.99 2.89 -29.89
C TRP A 361 -9.01 4.28 -29.27
N ALA A 362 -9.65 5.22 -29.96
CA ALA A 362 -9.90 6.55 -29.45
C ALA A 362 -11.41 6.81 -29.47
N PHE A 363 -11.96 7.21 -28.34
CA PHE A 363 -13.32 7.70 -28.24
C PHE A 363 -13.29 9.23 -28.33
N ASP A 364 -13.88 9.78 -29.38
CA ASP A 364 -14.04 11.22 -29.55
C ASP A 364 -15.08 11.73 -28.55
N LEU A 365 -14.68 12.63 -27.65
CA LEU A 365 -15.52 13.10 -26.56
C LEU A 365 -16.49 14.21 -26.99
N VAL A 366 -16.26 14.83 -28.15
CA VAL A 366 -17.14 15.85 -28.74
C VAL A 366 -18.22 15.17 -29.56
N GLU A 367 -17.83 14.28 -30.47
CA GLU A 367 -18.75 13.57 -31.37
C GLU A 367 -19.36 12.30 -30.75
N GLU A 368 -18.82 11.84 -29.61
CA GLU A 368 -19.23 10.60 -28.92
C GLU A 368 -19.16 9.35 -29.82
N THR A 369 -18.12 9.27 -30.66
CA THR A 369 -17.88 8.17 -31.61
C THR A 369 -16.53 7.49 -31.40
N TRP A 370 -16.41 6.25 -31.85
CA TRP A 370 -15.18 5.47 -31.77
C TRP A 370 -14.38 5.49 -33.06
N GLU A 371 -13.06 5.61 -32.94
CA GLU A 371 -12.11 5.51 -34.03
C GLU A 371 -11.07 4.41 -33.73
N LYS A 372 -10.83 3.51 -34.70
CA LYS A 372 -9.74 2.54 -34.65
C LYS A 372 -8.51 3.12 -35.34
N LYS A 373 -7.38 3.16 -34.65
CA LYS A 373 -6.12 3.69 -35.17
C LYS A 373 -5.04 2.60 -35.20
N THR A 374 -4.40 2.45 -36.35
CA THR A 374 -3.23 1.57 -36.50
C THR A 374 -1.97 2.33 -36.08
N THR A 375 -1.09 1.65 -35.35
CA THR A 375 0.15 2.23 -34.80
C THR A 375 1.37 1.51 -35.34
N VAL A 376 2.54 2.13 -35.24
CA VAL A 376 3.81 1.58 -35.73
C VAL A 376 4.81 1.48 -34.60
N LEU A 377 5.51 0.36 -34.47
CA LEU A 377 6.63 0.24 -33.53
C LEU A 377 7.91 0.85 -34.13
N LYS A 378 8.54 1.78 -33.41
CA LYS A 378 9.82 2.37 -33.83
C LYS A 378 10.88 1.28 -33.96
N ARG A 379 11.58 1.31 -35.10
CA ARG A 379 12.55 0.29 -35.54
C ARG A 379 11.80 -1.04 -35.79
N LYS A 380 12.16 -1.80 -36.84
CA LYS A 380 11.48 -3.05 -37.25
C LYS A 380 11.65 -4.19 -36.23
N LYS A 381 11.25 -3.98 -34.97
CA LYS A 381 11.30 -4.93 -33.86
C LYS A 381 10.05 -5.79 -33.85
N LYS A 382 10.16 -6.98 -33.24
CA LYS A 382 9.01 -7.82 -32.89
C LYS A 382 8.12 -7.05 -31.91
N TRP A 383 6.80 -7.16 -32.08
CA TRP A 383 5.84 -6.57 -31.14
C TRP A 383 5.98 -7.24 -29.76
N PRO A 384 6.09 -6.48 -28.65
CA PRO A 384 6.37 -7.09 -27.34
C PRO A 384 5.23 -7.94 -26.77
N TYR A 385 3.97 -7.55 -27.00
CA TYR A 385 2.81 -8.27 -26.49
C TYR A 385 2.40 -9.39 -27.46
N GLU A 386 2.92 -10.59 -27.25
CA GLU A 386 2.76 -11.68 -28.23
C GLU A 386 1.30 -12.11 -28.45
N LYS A 387 0.47 -12.05 -27.41
CA LYS A 387 -0.95 -12.42 -27.49
C LYS A 387 -1.86 -11.28 -27.94
N ASN A 388 -1.34 -10.07 -28.07
CA ASN A 388 -2.13 -8.87 -28.34
C ASN A 388 -3.28 -8.65 -27.35
N ASP A 389 -3.17 -9.18 -26.12
CA ASP A 389 -4.18 -9.07 -25.08
C ASP A 389 -3.50 -8.58 -23.80
N LEU A 390 -3.69 -7.31 -23.49
CA LEU A 390 -3.14 -6.66 -22.31
C LEU A 390 -4.27 -6.14 -21.44
N SER A 391 -4.30 -6.56 -20.18
CA SER A 391 -5.20 -6.05 -19.15
C SER A 391 -4.43 -5.72 -17.87
N GLU A 392 -5.07 -5.04 -16.92
CA GLU A 392 -4.54 -4.84 -15.56
C GLU A 392 -3.21 -4.07 -15.52
N TYR A 393 -2.94 -3.31 -16.57
CA TYR A 393 -1.76 -2.47 -16.72
C TYR A 393 -2.02 -1.06 -16.16
N ALA A 394 -0.96 -0.33 -15.86
CA ALA A 394 -1.04 1.10 -15.58
C ALA A 394 -0.90 1.91 -16.88
N MET A 395 -1.65 3.01 -16.99
CA MET A 395 -1.52 3.96 -18.11
C MET A 395 -1.57 5.40 -17.62
N GLU A 396 -0.65 6.22 -18.11
CA GLU A 396 -0.69 7.67 -17.97
C GLU A 396 -0.42 8.35 -19.30
N ILE A 397 -1.05 9.50 -19.55
CA ILE A 397 -0.72 10.36 -20.70
C ILE A 397 -0.03 11.61 -20.20
N TYR A 398 1.16 11.88 -20.76
CA TYR A 398 1.92 13.07 -20.41
C TYR A 398 2.64 13.62 -21.64
N LYS A 399 2.51 14.94 -21.86
CA LYS A 399 3.11 15.66 -23.00
C LYS A 399 2.82 15.01 -24.37
N GLY A 400 1.59 14.52 -24.57
CA GLY A 400 1.16 13.89 -25.83
C GLY A 400 1.64 12.46 -26.04
N LYS A 401 2.19 11.82 -25.00
CA LYS A 401 2.60 10.42 -25.06
C LYS A 401 1.82 9.58 -24.06
N MET A 402 1.26 8.47 -24.52
CA MET A 402 0.64 7.45 -23.67
C MET A 402 1.72 6.49 -23.21
N TYR A 403 1.92 6.41 -21.90
CA TYR A 403 2.83 5.47 -21.25
C TYR A 403 2.04 4.30 -20.68
N VAL A 404 2.47 3.07 -20.96
CA VAL A 404 1.84 1.82 -20.50
C VAL A 404 2.88 0.99 -19.76
N PHE A 405 2.56 0.55 -18.54
CA PHE A 405 3.46 -0.24 -17.71
C PHE A 405 2.78 -1.49 -17.14
N GLY A 406 3.46 -2.63 -17.26
CA GLY A 406 3.08 -3.90 -16.64
C GLY A 406 1.75 -4.45 -17.13
N GLY A 407 1.07 -5.21 -16.28
CA GLY A 407 -0.20 -5.86 -16.61
C GLY A 407 -0.02 -7.29 -17.13
N GLN A 408 -1.15 -7.91 -17.44
CA GLN A 408 -1.25 -9.28 -17.89
C GLN A 408 -1.29 -9.34 -19.40
N ASP A 409 -0.29 -9.98 -20.02
CA ASP A 409 -0.10 -10.00 -21.49
C ASP A 409 -0.47 -11.34 -22.16
N GLY A 410 -1.07 -12.24 -21.39
CA GLY A 410 -1.49 -13.57 -21.83
C GLY A 410 -0.36 -14.58 -22.05
N ARG A 411 0.90 -14.22 -21.79
CA ARG A 411 2.06 -15.13 -21.98
C ARG A 411 2.30 -15.99 -20.75
N MET A 412 2.47 -15.35 -19.60
CA MET A 412 2.59 -15.94 -18.26
C MET A 412 1.49 -15.35 -17.38
N GLN A 413 1.26 -15.91 -16.20
CA GLN A 413 0.28 -15.37 -15.25
C GLN A 413 0.89 -14.35 -14.30
N LEU A 414 2.21 -14.37 -14.09
CA LEU A 414 2.90 -13.46 -13.18
C LEU A 414 2.72 -11.96 -13.51
N GLY A 415 2.31 -11.62 -14.73
CA GLY A 415 2.34 -10.28 -15.32
C GLY A 415 3.69 -9.97 -16.00
N CYS A 416 3.82 -8.77 -16.55
CA CYS A 416 5.04 -8.28 -17.20
C CYS A 416 5.56 -6.99 -16.54
N ASN A 417 6.75 -6.53 -16.94
CA ASN A 417 7.24 -5.18 -16.61
C ASN A 417 7.56 -4.36 -17.87
N LEU A 418 6.94 -4.71 -19.01
CA LEU A 418 7.05 -3.93 -20.23
C LEU A 418 6.65 -2.49 -19.96
N PHE A 419 7.51 -1.56 -20.39
CA PHE A 419 7.26 -0.12 -20.33
C PHE A 419 7.31 0.45 -21.73
N MET A 420 6.16 0.85 -22.24
CA MET A 420 5.98 1.32 -23.61
C MET A 420 5.44 2.74 -23.64
N ALA A 421 5.83 3.50 -24.67
CA ALA A 421 5.28 4.83 -24.92
C ALA A 421 4.79 4.96 -26.36
N LEU A 422 3.55 5.40 -26.55
CA LEU A 422 2.99 5.79 -27.85
C LEU A 422 3.00 7.31 -27.94
N ASP A 423 3.63 7.86 -28.96
CA ASP A 423 3.42 9.26 -29.32
C ASP A 423 2.07 9.39 -30.04
N LEU A 424 1.14 10.11 -29.42
CA LEU A 424 -0.25 10.18 -29.90
C LEU A 424 -0.41 11.09 -31.13
N ARG A 425 0.63 11.85 -31.49
CA ARG A 425 0.63 12.75 -32.65
C ARG A 425 0.97 12.02 -33.93
N ASP A 426 1.92 11.09 -33.88
CA ASP A 426 2.38 10.33 -35.05
C ASP A 426 2.06 8.82 -34.97
N LEU A 427 1.46 8.37 -33.86
CA LEU A 427 1.06 6.98 -33.60
C LEU A 427 2.23 5.99 -33.63
N THR A 428 3.41 6.44 -33.17
CA THR A 428 4.61 5.60 -33.08
C THR A 428 4.91 5.15 -31.65
N TRP A 429 5.08 3.84 -31.47
CA TRP A 429 5.47 3.20 -30.22
C TRP A 429 6.98 3.16 -30.03
N GLU A 430 7.43 3.33 -28.79
CA GLU A 430 8.79 3.08 -28.31
C GLU A 430 8.71 2.06 -27.16
N LEU A 431 9.46 0.97 -27.25
CA LEU A 431 9.76 0.13 -26.08
C LEU A 431 10.86 0.82 -25.28
N ILE A 432 10.53 1.35 -24.11
CA ILE A 432 11.47 2.07 -23.24
C ILE A 432 12.32 1.07 -22.45
N SER A 433 11.68 0.12 -21.78
CA SER A 433 12.35 -0.87 -20.93
C SER A 433 11.45 -2.09 -20.66
N GLY A 434 12.00 -3.09 -19.98
CA GLY A 434 11.24 -4.22 -19.47
C GLY A 434 11.09 -5.38 -20.46
N THR A 435 10.41 -6.42 -20.00
CA THR A 435 10.21 -7.68 -20.71
C THR A 435 8.95 -8.37 -20.17
N SER A 436 8.43 -9.33 -20.94
CA SER A 436 7.43 -10.28 -20.45
C SER A 436 8.06 -11.49 -19.78
N GLU A 437 9.37 -11.71 -19.95
CA GLU A 437 10.09 -12.84 -19.34
C GLU A 437 10.29 -12.64 -17.83
N PRO A 438 10.37 -13.71 -17.03
CA PRO A 438 10.65 -13.60 -15.62
C PRO A 438 12.16 -13.39 -15.45
N VAL A 439 12.61 -12.14 -15.56
CA VAL A 439 14.00 -11.73 -15.34
C VAL A 439 14.09 -10.87 -14.09
N ALA A 440 14.83 -11.35 -13.09
CA ALA A 440 15.09 -10.60 -11.88
C ALA A 440 15.95 -9.35 -12.17
N THR A 441 15.62 -8.24 -11.53
CA THR A 441 16.35 -6.98 -11.65
C THR A 441 16.19 -6.14 -10.39
N HIS A 442 17.20 -5.34 -10.08
CA HIS A 442 17.18 -4.36 -9.00
C HIS A 442 17.22 -2.91 -9.51
N ASP A 443 17.19 -2.70 -10.82
CA ASP A 443 17.35 -1.40 -11.47
C ASP A 443 16.05 -0.84 -12.07
N SER A 444 15.01 -1.66 -12.18
CA SER A 444 13.68 -1.25 -12.63
C SER A 444 12.60 -2.02 -11.88
N PRO A 445 11.33 -1.56 -11.94
CA PRO A 445 10.24 -2.32 -11.32
C PRO A 445 10.14 -3.71 -11.94
N MET A 446 9.95 -4.73 -11.10
CA MET A 446 9.75 -6.11 -11.54
C MET A 446 8.34 -6.35 -12.09
N LEU A 447 8.18 -7.48 -12.76
CA LEU A 447 6.94 -7.94 -13.38
C LEU A 447 5.76 -7.91 -12.41
N ARG A 448 4.63 -7.34 -12.85
CA ARG A 448 3.46 -7.15 -12.00
C ARG A 448 2.18 -6.90 -12.79
N VAL A 449 1.07 -7.36 -12.22
CA VAL A 449 -0.29 -6.94 -12.56
C VAL A 449 -0.79 -5.91 -11.54
N HIS A 450 -1.80 -5.15 -11.94
CA HIS A 450 -2.42 -4.08 -11.15
C HIS A 450 -1.44 -3.08 -10.52
N PRO A 451 -0.37 -2.62 -11.22
CA PRO A 451 0.38 -1.47 -10.74
C PRO A 451 -0.49 -0.22 -10.78
N GLU A 452 -0.30 0.67 -9.82
CA GLU A 452 -0.84 2.03 -9.91
C GLU A 452 0.25 2.99 -10.36
N ALA A 453 -0.12 3.95 -11.21
CA ALA A 453 0.81 4.95 -11.73
C ALA A 453 0.24 6.36 -11.58
N TRP A 454 1.15 7.34 -11.50
CA TRP A 454 0.81 8.74 -11.64
C TRP A 454 2.01 9.53 -12.14
N VAL A 455 1.75 10.72 -12.67
CA VAL A 455 2.79 11.67 -13.07
C VAL A 455 2.85 12.82 -12.07
N VAL A 456 4.06 13.25 -11.71
CA VAL A 456 4.30 14.52 -11.00
C VAL A 456 4.92 15.50 -12.00
N PRO A 457 4.11 16.39 -12.61
CA PRO A 457 4.59 17.24 -13.70
C PRO A 457 5.75 18.15 -13.32
N LYS A 458 5.73 18.69 -12.10
CA LYS A 458 6.78 19.58 -11.56
C LYS A 458 8.16 18.93 -11.51
N GLU A 459 8.21 17.61 -11.40
CA GLU A 459 9.47 16.86 -11.36
C GLU A 459 9.79 16.17 -12.68
N ASN A 460 8.90 16.25 -13.68
CA ASN A 460 9.03 15.53 -14.93
C ASN A 460 9.29 14.02 -14.69
N LYS A 461 8.51 13.43 -13.77
CA LYS A 461 8.62 12.02 -13.37
C LYS A 461 7.28 11.29 -13.42
N LEU A 462 7.33 10.02 -13.79
CA LEU A 462 6.25 9.05 -13.61
C LEU A 462 6.58 8.13 -12.44
N PHE A 463 5.59 7.80 -11.63
CA PHE A 463 5.72 6.90 -10.49
C PHE A 463 4.93 5.62 -10.75
N ILE A 464 5.49 4.50 -10.30
CA ILE A 464 4.82 3.19 -10.21
C ILE A 464 4.83 2.78 -8.75
N MET A 465 3.68 2.30 -8.26
CA MET A 465 3.51 1.85 -6.89
C MET A 465 2.84 0.47 -6.85
N TYR A 466 3.46 -0.42 -6.08
CA TYR A 466 2.90 -1.71 -5.66
C TYR A 466 2.38 -2.57 -6.84
N GLY A 467 1.21 -3.20 -6.71
CA GLY A 467 0.74 -4.30 -7.54
C GLY A 467 1.22 -5.65 -7.02
N ASN A 468 1.04 -6.71 -7.79
CA ASN A 468 1.50 -8.05 -7.41
C ASN A 468 2.06 -8.83 -8.61
N ALA A 469 2.96 -9.77 -8.32
CA ALA A 469 3.19 -10.89 -9.21
C ALA A 469 2.11 -11.95 -8.93
N ASN A 470 1.33 -12.30 -9.95
CA ASN A 470 0.25 -13.28 -9.83
C ASN A 470 0.82 -14.72 -9.93
N ARG A 471 1.35 -15.16 -8.79
CA ARG A 471 2.04 -16.45 -8.63
C ARG A 471 1.08 -17.61 -8.43
N MET A 472 -0.09 -17.34 -7.85
CA MET A 472 -1.16 -18.33 -7.73
C MET A 472 -1.70 -18.70 -9.11
N GLY A 473 -1.96 -17.71 -9.97
CA GLY A 473 -2.34 -17.94 -11.35
C GLY A 473 -1.27 -18.74 -12.11
N GLU A 474 0.02 -18.46 -11.87
CA GLU A 474 1.11 -19.19 -12.52
C GLU A 474 1.10 -20.68 -12.13
N SER A 475 0.91 -20.99 -10.84
CA SER A 475 0.74 -22.36 -10.36
C SER A 475 -0.48 -23.07 -10.95
N LEU A 476 -1.64 -22.39 -11.00
CA LEU A 476 -2.88 -22.97 -11.54
C LEU A 476 -2.84 -23.18 -13.06
N GLY A 477 -2.00 -22.42 -13.77
CA GLY A 477 -1.85 -22.48 -15.23
C GLY A 477 -1.21 -23.77 -15.76
N GLY A 478 -0.97 -24.78 -14.92
CA GLY A 478 -0.42 -26.09 -15.32
C GLY A 478 1.04 -26.05 -15.77
N ARG A 479 1.68 -24.88 -15.69
CA ARG A 479 3.12 -24.74 -15.79
C ARG A 479 3.62 -24.73 -14.36
N GLU A 480 4.05 -25.87 -13.83
CA GLU A 480 4.85 -25.90 -12.61
C GLU A 480 6.17 -25.18 -12.87
N GLY A 481 6.12 -23.85 -12.90
CA GLY A 481 7.27 -22.99 -13.09
C GLY A 481 7.96 -22.74 -11.77
N THR A 482 9.24 -22.38 -11.83
CA THR A 482 10.10 -21.95 -10.72
C THR A 482 9.57 -20.75 -9.91
N HIS A 483 8.46 -20.13 -10.35
CA HIS A 483 7.92 -18.88 -9.82
C HIS A 483 6.48 -18.98 -9.31
N GLY A 484 5.78 -20.09 -9.53
CA GLY A 484 4.45 -20.33 -8.94
C GLY A 484 4.49 -20.38 -7.40
N ALA A 485 3.34 -20.14 -6.76
CA ALA A 485 3.12 -20.35 -5.32
C ALA A 485 1.64 -20.40 -4.98
N GLU A 486 1.31 -20.90 -3.79
CA GLU A 486 -0.05 -20.89 -3.23
C GLU A 486 -0.60 -19.48 -2.96
N CYS A 487 0.22 -18.45 -3.04
CA CYS A 487 -0.17 -17.06 -2.86
C CYS A 487 0.62 -16.11 -3.75
N ASP A 488 0.01 -14.97 -4.05
CA ASP A 488 0.64 -13.91 -4.82
C ASP A 488 1.71 -13.17 -4.04
N TYR A 489 2.66 -12.59 -4.75
CA TYR A 489 3.64 -11.69 -4.15
C TYR A 489 3.23 -10.23 -4.36
N THR A 490 2.71 -9.60 -3.31
CA THR A 490 2.35 -8.19 -3.31
C THR A 490 3.59 -7.31 -3.10
N TYR A 491 3.83 -6.38 -4.02
CA TYR A 491 4.98 -5.49 -3.97
C TYR A 491 4.77 -4.33 -2.97
N GLU A 492 5.88 -3.89 -2.38
CA GLU A 492 5.92 -2.77 -1.42
C GLU A 492 6.80 -1.61 -1.90
N ASP A 493 7.15 -1.60 -3.19
CA ASP A 493 8.06 -0.64 -3.80
C ASP A 493 7.37 0.55 -4.46
N ILE A 494 8.07 1.68 -4.47
CA ILE A 494 7.74 2.88 -5.26
C ILE A 494 8.91 3.16 -6.18
N TRP A 495 8.63 3.29 -7.47
CA TRP A 495 9.62 3.55 -8.51
C TRP A 495 9.32 4.85 -9.21
N ALA A 496 10.32 5.69 -9.39
CA ALA A 496 10.25 6.91 -10.17
C ALA A 496 11.01 6.74 -11.50
N PHE A 497 10.34 6.99 -12.61
CA PHE A 497 10.93 7.13 -13.94
C PHE A 497 11.13 8.61 -14.27
N SER A 498 12.36 9.03 -14.53
CA SER A 498 12.66 10.37 -15.01
C SER A 498 12.48 10.44 -16.52
N PHE A 499 11.57 11.28 -17.01
CA PHE A 499 11.39 11.46 -18.46
C PHE A 499 12.61 12.10 -19.12
N SER A 500 13.42 12.84 -18.35
CA SER A 500 14.62 13.52 -18.86
C SER A 500 15.78 12.55 -19.08
N THR A 501 16.06 11.67 -18.11
CA THR A 501 17.20 10.74 -18.19
C THR A 501 16.79 9.36 -18.72
N LYS A 502 15.49 9.08 -18.81
CA LYS A 502 14.92 7.76 -19.15
C LYS A 502 15.39 6.64 -18.22
N THR A 503 15.57 6.94 -16.95
CA THR A 503 16.03 5.96 -15.94
C THR A 503 15.02 5.79 -14.82
N TRP A 504 14.93 4.57 -14.32
CA TRP A 504 14.18 4.23 -13.11
C TRP A 504 15.03 4.47 -11.86
N THR A 505 14.39 4.83 -10.76
CA THR A 505 14.99 4.92 -9.43
C THR A 505 13.96 4.47 -8.40
N ARG A 506 14.33 3.49 -7.57
CA ARG A 506 13.50 3.09 -6.44
C ARG A 506 13.63 4.11 -5.32
N GLU A 507 12.51 4.67 -4.89
CA GLU A 507 12.43 5.68 -3.83
C GLU A 507 12.00 5.03 -2.50
N LYS A 508 12.26 5.70 -1.38
CA LYS A 508 11.83 5.24 -0.05
C LYS A 508 10.36 5.51 0.18
N THR A 509 9.69 4.58 0.85
CA THR A 509 8.36 4.80 1.41
C THR A 509 8.51 5.50 2.76
N ARG A 510 7.95 6.71 2.92
CA ARG A 510 8.08 7.54 4.14
C ARG A 510 6.75 7.95 4.75
N GLY A 511 6.78 8.29 6.03
CA GLY A 511 5.59 8.71 6.79
C GLY A 511 4.59 7.59 7.03
N ASN A 512 3.31 7.94 7.18
CA ASN A 512 2.23 7.00 7.48
C ASN A 512 1.65 6.41 6.20
N TYR A 513 2.38 5.45 5.63
CA TYR A 513 2.11 4.86 4.32
C TYR A 513 1.04 3.76 4.33
N PRO A 514 0.38 3.49 3.19
CA PRO A 514 -0.43 2.28 3.01
C PRO A 514 0.43 1.02 3.05
N CYS A 515 -0.05 -0.07 3.67
CA CYS A 515 0.65 -1.36 3.57
C CYS A 515 0.65 -1.90 2.12
N PRO A 516 1.52 -2.88 1.79
CA PRO A 516 1.56 -3.49 0.46
C PRO A 516 0.19 -4.01 0.03
N ARG A 517 -0.23 -3.67 -1.18
CA ARG A 517 -1.57 -3.96 -1.72
C ARG A 517 -1.58 -3.96 -3.25
N THR A 518 -2.58 -4.63 -3.80
CA THR A 518 -2.92 -4.65 -5.22
C THR A 518 -4.38 -4.20 -5.41
N GLU A 519 -4.79 -3.98 -6.65
CA GLU A 519 -6.17 -3.61 -7.02
C GLU A 519 -6.73 -2.39 -6.25
N PHE A 520 -5.84 -1.53 -5.73
CA PHE A 520 -6.21 -0.28 -5.09
C PHE A 520 -6.38 0.80 -6.15
N SER A 521 -6.84 1.98 -5.76
CA SER A 521 -6.93 3.09 -6.69
C SER A 521 -6.04 4.25 -6.27
N CYS A 522 -5.37 4.84 -7.26
CA CYS A 522 -4.47 5.97 -7.09
C CYS A 522 -4.79 7.05 -8.13
N ALA A 523 -4.72 8.33 -7.72
CA ALA A 523 -4.73 9.43 -8.66
C ALA A 523 -3.96 10.65 -8.13
N TYR A 524 -3.23 11.33 -9.01
CA TYR A 524 -2.63 12.62 -8.71
C TYR A 524 -3.66 13.74 -8.85
N ASN A 525 -3.79 14.56 -7.80
CA ASN A 525 -4.62 15.73 -7.81
C ASN A 525 -3.75 16.98 -8.01
N PRO A 526 -3.77 17.60 -9.21
CA PRO A 526 -2.89 18.74 -9.51
C PRO A 526 -3.25 20.02 -8.75
N ARG A 527 -4.50 20.15 -8.26
CA ARG A 527 -4.93 21.29 -7.44
C ARG A 527 -4.44 21.16 -6.01
N LEU A 528 -4.43 19.94 -5.47
CA LEU A 528 -3.87 19.66 -4.14
C LEU A 528 -2.35 19.51 -4.16
N ASP A 529 -1.76 19.23 -5.33
CA ASP A 529 -0.35 18.84 -5.46
C ASP A 529 -0.06 17.57 -4.63
N ARG A 530 -0.99 16.62 -4.63
CA ARG A 530 -0.95 15.40 -3.83
C ARG A 530 -1.43 14.21 -4.62
N THR A 531 -0.86 13.05 -4.35
CA THR A 531 -1.41 11.77 -4.80
C THR A 531 -2.35 11.23 -3.74
N VAL A 532 -3.54 10.77 -4.14
CA VAL A 532 -4.55 10.17 -3.25
C VAL A 532 -4.62 8.67 -3.55
N VAL A 533 -4.65 7.86 -2.50
CA VAL A 533 -4.79 6.40 -2.58
C VAL A 533 -6.02 5.95 -1.78
N PHE A 534 -6.78 5.00 -2.30
CA PHE A 534 -7.92 4.40 -1.62
C PHE A 534 -7.97 2.88 -1.81
N GLY A 535 -8.26 2.16 -0.72
CA GLY A 535 -8.72 0.78 -0.73
C GLY A 535 -7.71 -0.23 -1.27
N GLY A 536 -8.21 -1.30 -1.89
CA GLY A 536 -7.43 -2.39 -2.47
C GLY A 536 -7.55 -3.71 -1.74
N TYR A 537 -6.68 -4.65 -2.13
CA TYR A 537 -6.64 -6.03 -1.67
C TYR A 537 -5.19 -6.47 -1.39
N CYS A 538 -5.02 -7.42 -0.48
CA CYS A 538 -3.74 -8.13 -0.31
C CYS A 538 -4.01 -9.61 0.00
N GLY A 539 -3.50 -10.50 -0.85
CA GLY A 539 -3.67 -11.95 -0.73
C GLY A 539 -2.73 -12.64 0.27
N THR A 540 -2.04 -11.87 1.11
CA THR A 540 -1.10 -12.39 2.13
C THR A 540 -1.29 -11.77 3.51
N THR A 541 -2.27 -10.87 3.68
CA THR A 541 -2.60 -10.27 4.98
C THR A 541 -3.73 -11.03 5.64
N ASN A 542 -3.47 -11.67 6.78
CA ASN A 542 -4.48 -12.47 7.46
C ASN A 542 -5.62 -11.64 8.08
N THR A 543 -6.83 -12.19 8.00
CA THR A 543 -8.05 -11.63 8.58
C THR A 543 -8.77 -12.70 9.39
N TYR A 544 -8.82 -12.50 10.70
CA TYR A 544 -9.40 -13.45 11.65
C TYR A 544 -10.75 -12.95 12.20
N PHE A 545 -11.71 -13.86 12.34
CA PHE A 545 -13.02 -13.67 12.94
C PHE A 545 -13.22 -14.70 14.06
N PRO A 546 -12.82 -14.41 15.31
CA PRO A 546 -12.87 -15.37 16.41
C PRO A 546 -14.29 -15.87 16.67
N ASP A 547 -15.29 -14.97 16.65
CA ASP A 547 -16.70 -15.31 16.88
C ASP A 547 -17.27 -16.32 15.88
N ARG A 548 -16.64 -16.46 14.71
CA ARG A 548 -17.02 -17.42 13.66
C ARG A 548 -16.04 -18.59 13.54
N GLY A 549 -14.90 -18.55 14.22
CA GLY A 549 -13.80 -19.50 14.02
C GLY A 549 -13.19 -19.45 12.61
N VAL A 550 -13.31 -18.33 11.89
CA VAL A 550 -12.88 -18.21 10.49
C VAL A 550 -11.59 -17.40 10.37
N ASN A 551 -10.65 -17.87 9.56
CA ASN A 551 -9.40 -17.17 9.23
C ASN A 551 -9.20 -17.13 7.72
N PHE A 552 -9.14 -15.93 7.15
CA PHE A 552 -8.82 -15.71 5.74
C PHE A 552 -7.36 -15.31 5.58
N THR A 553 -6.73 -15.77 4.50
CA THR A 553 -5.35 -15.41 4.14
C THR A 553 -5.23 -14.08 3.39
N PHE A 554 -6.32 -13.32 3.33
CA PHE A 554 -6.40 -12.07 2.58
C PHE A 554 -7.12 -10.96 3.36
N ALA A 555 -6.88 -9.72 2.95
CA ALA A 555 -7.56 -8.54 3.46
C ALA A 555 -8.02 -7.59 2.35
N TYR A 556 -9.18 -6.96 2.55
CA TYR A 556 -9.59 -5.78 1.78
C TYR A 556 -9.39 -4.51 2.60
N TYR A 557 -9.07 -3.43 1.90
CA TYR A 557 -8.83 -2.13 2.49
C TYR A 557 -9.93 -1.12 2.10
N ALA A 558 -10.14 -0.14 2.97
CA ALA A 558 -11.00 1.04 2.81
C ALA A 558 -10.31 2.30 3.36
N ASP A 559 -9.03 2.21 3.71
CA ASP A 559 -8.21 3.31 4.17
C ASP A 559 -7.90 4.25 3.00
N THR A 560 -7.64 5.50 3.35
CA THR A 560 -7.38 6.59 2.42
C THR A 560 -6.06 7.23 2.82
N TYR A 561 -5.20 7.49 1.85
CA TYR A 561 -3.91 8.12 2.10
C TYR A 561 -3.67 9.25 1.12
N ILE A 562 -2.89 10.23 1.55
CA ILE A 562 -2.33 11.26 0.68
C ILE A 562 -0.81 11.22 0.74
N TRP A 563 -0.18 11.45 -0.41
CA TRP A 563 1.27 11.56 -0.53
C TRP A 563 1.66 12.93 -1.01
N ASN A 564 2.65 13.51 -0.34
CA ASN A 564 3.25 14.78 -0.71
C ASN A 564 4.51 14.55 -1.55
N PRO A 565 4.54 14.99 -2.82
CA PRO A 565 5.74 14.89 -3.63
C PRO A 565 6.91 15.63 -2.98
N ALA A 566 6.72 16.84 -2.42
CA ALA A 566 7.83 17.68 -1.99
C ALA A 566 8.77 16.99 -0.97
N ASP A 567 8.21 16.27 0.00
CA ASP A 567 8.94 15.60 1.09
C ASP A 567 8.84 14.07 1.03
N ARG A 568 8.13 13.48 0.06
CA ARG A 568 7.90 12.04 -0.10
C ARG A 568 7.12 11.39 1.03
N LYS A 569 6.42 12.15 1.87
CA LYS A 569 5.70 11.61 3.03
C LYS A 569 4.26 11.25 2.70
N TRP A 570 3.86 10.08 3.18
CA TRP A 570 2.47 9.67 3.27
C TRP A 570 1.83 10.15 4.56
N SER A 571 0.56 10.53 4.47
CA SER A 571 -0.33 10.76 5.61
C SER A 571 -1.61 9.96 5.42
N GLN A 572 -2.08 9.31 6.47
CA GLN A 572 -3.39 8.67 6.45
C GLN A 572 -4.48 9.74 6.58
N VAL A 573 -5.48 9.68 5.70
CA VAL A 573 -6.69 10.49 5.83
C VAL A 573 -7.63 9.77 6.77
N LEU A 574 -7.84 10.35 7.95
CA LEU A 574 -8.81 9.89 8.93
C LEU A 574 -10.20 10.31 8.46
N THR A 575 -10.88 9.42 7.75
CA THR A 575 -12.11 9.72 7.03
C THR A 575 -13.37 9.46 7.85
N ARG A 576 -14.29 10.43 7.82
CA ARG A 576 -15.71 10.20 8.11
C ARG A 576 -16.41 9.70 6.86
N GLY A 577 -17.49 8.93 7.03
CA GLY A 577 -18.12 8.25 5.90
C GLY A 577 -17.23 7.11 5.38
N PHE A 578 -17.83 6.14 4.73
CA PHE A 578 -17.15 4.87 4.50
C PHE A 578 -17.66 4.22 3.22
N PRO A 579 -16.89 4.32 2.12
CA PRO A 579 -17.15 3.56 0.92
C PRO A 579 -17.02 2.04 1.14
N THR A 580 -16.78 1.53 2.35
CA THR A 580 -16.56 0.10 2.64
C THR A 580 -15.29 -0.49 2.02
N TYR A 581 -14.83 -1.60 2.61
CA TYR A 581 -13.70 -2.38 2.10
C TYR A 581 -13.99 -2.83 0.69
N ARG A 582 -13.10 -2.46 -0.25
CA ARG A 582 -13.26 -2.81 -1.66
C ARG A 582 -11.95 -2.72 -2.43
N ALA A 583 -11.84 -3.56 -3.45
CA ALA A 583 -10.81 -3.54 -4.46
C ALA A 583 -11.40 -3.17 -5.83
N GLN A 584 -10.53 -2.82 -6.78
CA GLN A 584 -10.85 -2.48 -8.18
C GLN A 584 -11.93 -1.37 -8.34
N ALA A 585 -12.05 -0.52 -7.32
CA ALA A 585 -12.73 0.76 -7.45
C ALA A 585 -11.83 1.73 -8.24
N ARG A 586 -12.40 2.81 -8.77
CA ARG A 586 -11.61 3.86 -9.43
C ARG A 586 -11.76 5.20 -8.73
N LEU A 587 -10.63 5.79 -8.41
CA LEU A 587 -10.46 7.15 -7.93
C LEU A 587 -10.27 8.06 -9.15
N ILE A 588 -11.04 9.14 -9.21
CA ILE A 588 -11.05 10.07 -10.34
C ILE A 588 -10.93 11.49 -9.84
N ILE A 589 -10.04 12.27 -10.44
CA ILE A 589 -9.88 13.69 -10.13
C ILE A 589 -10.55 14.51 -11.23
N ASP A 590 -11.36 15.48 -10.83
CA ASP A 590 -11.75 16.57 -11.70
C ASP A 590 -10.69 17.66 -11.64
N GLU A 591 -9.77 17.72 -12.61
CA GLU A 591 -8.68 18.69 -12.62
C GLU A 591 -9.16 20.15 -12.59
N GLN A 592 -10.35 20.42 -13.15
CA GLN A 592 -10.91 21.77 -13.20
C GLN A 592 -11.32 22.25 -11.80
N SER A 593 -12.07 21.44 -11.06
CA SER A 593 -12.54 21.79 -9.70
C SER A 593 -11.63 21.34 -8.57
N GLY A 594 -10.69 20.43 -8.80
CA GLY A 594 -9.86 19.78 -7.78
C GLY A 594 -10.57 18.72 -6.96
N LYS A 595 -11.85 18.41 -7.25
CA LYS A 595 -12.62 17.40 -6.51
C LYS A 595 -12.15 15.99 -6.83
N SER A 596 -12.17 15.13 -5.80
CA SER A 596 -11.79 13.73 -5.91
C SER A 596 -13.02 12.86 -5.73
N TYR A 597 -13.22 11.89 -6.62
CA TYR A 597 -14.36 10.97 -6.62
C TYR A 597 -13.91 9.52 -6.56
N LEU A 598 -14.77 8.63 -6.09
CA LEU A 598 -14.60 7.18 -6.15
C LEU A 598 -15.85 6.53 -6.74
N PHE A 599 -15.66 5.58 -7.67
CA PHE A 599 -16.75 4.83 -8.27
C PHE A 599 -16.52 3.31 -8.27
N GLY A 600 -17.57 2.57 -7.91
CA GLY A 600 -17.65 1.11 -8.05
C GLY A 600 -16.61 0.31 -7.26
N GLY A 601 -16.22 -0.85 -7.80
CA GLY A 601 -15.33 -1.82 -7.17
C GLY A 601 -16.08 -3.04 -6.65
N TYR A 602 -15.39 -3.92 -5.93
CA TYR A 602 -15.99 -5.11 -5.34
C TYR A 602 -15.37 -5.49 -4.00
N THR A 603 -16.07 -6.36 -3.28
CA THR A 603 -15.53 -7.07 -2.12
C THR A 603 -16.13 -8.46 -2.03
N ASN A 604 -15.39 -9.41 -1.49
CA ASN A 604 -15.93 -10.72 -1.14
C ASN A 604 -16.93 -10.57 0.03
N SER A 605 -18.11 -11.18 -0.09
CA SER A 605 -19.18 -11.16 0.94
C SER A 605 -18.75 -11.71 2.28
N ASP A 606 -17.73 -12.57 2.34
CA ASP A 606 -17.25 -13.11 3.60
C ASP A 606 -16.52 -12.08 4.47
N PHE A 607 -15.97 -11.04 3.81
CA PHE A 607 -15.17 -9.98 4.44
C PHE A 607 -16.04 -8.85 5.01
N VAL A 608 -17.17 -8.56 4.37
CA VAL A 608 -18.12 -7.53 4.80
C VAL A 608 -19.42 -8.21 5.18
N PRO A 609 -19.94 -8.08 6.42
CA PRO A 609 -21.12 -8.85 6.81
C PRO A 609 -22.28 -8.56 5.87
N SER A 610 -22.71 -9.62 5.18
CA SER A 610 -23.71 -9.60 4.11
C SER A 610 -24.70 -10.72 4.39
N ASN A 611 -25.98 -10.46 4.14
CA ASN A 611 -27.02 -11.52 4.17
C ASN A 611 -26.95 -12.42 2.92
N HIS A 612 -26.03 -12.15 2.00
CA HIS A 612 -25.83 -12.89 0.75
C HIS A 612 -24.44 -13.52 0.72
N VAL A 613 -24.36 -14.79 0.28
CA VAL A 613 -23.14 -15.62 0.18
C VAL A 613 -22.35 -15.34 -1.11
N VAL A 614 -22.62 -14.22 -1.79
CA VAL A 614 -22.00 -13.88 -3.08
C VAL A 614 -21.24 -12.58 -2.95
N SER A 615 -20.02 -12.56 -3.51
CA SER A 615 -19.24 -11.35 -3.78
C SER A 615 -20.11 -10.19 -4.25
N ARG A 616 -19.80 -8.99 -3.77
CA ARG A 616 -20.60 -7.79 -4.01
C ARG A 616 -19.80 -6.79 -4.83
N ALA A 617 -20.31 -6.46 -6.02
CA ALA A 617 -19.86 -5.31 -6.78
C ALA A 617 -20.65 -4.05 -6.37
N PHE A 618 -20.08 -2.88 -6.64
CA PHE A 618 -20.66 -1.58 -6.30
C PHE A 618 -20.88 -0.70 -7.54
N ASN A 619 -21.83 0.23 -7.45
CA ASN A 619 -22.10 1.29 -8.44
C ASN A 619 -22.36 2.65 -7.77
N ASP A 620 -21.93 2.81 -6.52
CA ASP A 620 -22.03 4.05 -5.79
C ASP A 620 -20.93 5.03 -6.22
N LEU A 621 -21.27 6.32 -6.17
CA LEU A 621 -20.37 7.43 -6.41
C LEU A 621 -20.12 8.15 -5.09
N TRP A 622 -18.86 8.39 -4.76
CA TRP A 622 -18.44 9.11 -3.56
C TRP A 622 -17.58 10.31 -3.91
N GLU A 623 -17.65 11.37 -3.11
CA GLU A 623 -16.75 12.53 -3.14
C GLU A 623 -15.88 12.53 -1.89
N LEU A 624 -14.57 12.71 -2.06
CA LEU A 624 -13.61 12.89 -0.95
C LEU A 624 -13.36 14.38 -0.74
N LYS A 625 -13.55 14.82 0.50
CA LYS A 625 -13.21 16.16 1.00
C LYS A 625 -12.11 16.04 2.05
N ILE A 626 -11.08 16.87 1.98
CA ILE A 626 -9.90 16.79 2.86
C ILE A 626 -9.68 18.14 3.55
N ASP A 627 -9.28 18.10 4.82
CA ASP A 627 -9.03 19.28 5.66
C ASP A 627 -7.62 19.82 5.47
N PHE A 628 -7.40 20.55 4.37
CA PHE A 628 -6.19 21.37 4.23
C PHE A 628 -6.42 22.73 4.89
N GLU A 629 -5.44 23.18 5.70
CA GLU A 629 -5.52 24.46 6.43
C GLU A 629 -5.73 25.68 5.51
N ASP A 630 -5.30 25.57 4.25
CA ASP A 630 -5.44 26.61 3.22
C ASP A 630 -6.76 26.53 2.41
N GLY A 631 -7.68 25.64 2.79
CA GLY A 631 -8.98 25.45 2.14
C GLY A 631 -8.94 24.76 0.77
N ARG A 632 -7.76 24.44 0.21
CA ARG A 632 -7.64 23.83 -1.14
C ARG A 632 -8.25 22.43 -1.24
N GLY A 633 -8.48 21.77 -0.10
CA GLY A 633 -9.17 20.48 0.01
C GLY A 633 -10.68 20.50 -0.25
N GLY A 634 -11.24 21.65 -0.64
CA GLY A 634 -12.68 21.82 -0.86
C GLY A 634 -13.46 22.12 0.42
N ILE A 635 -12.77 22.61 1.45
CA ILE A 635 -13.34 22.98 2.74
C ILE A 635 -13.18 24.50 2.89
N VAL A 636 -14.23 25.25 2.54
CA VAL A 636 -14.20 26.74 2.54
C VAL A 636 -14.67 27.33 3.87
N ASP A 637 -15.32 26.52 4.70
CA ASP A 637 -15.72 26.82 6.07
C ASP A 637 -15.45 25.56 6.89
N ARG A 638 -15.23 25.67 8.21
CA ARG A 638 -14.89 24.55 9.14
C ARG A 638 -15.97 23.44 9.23
N VAL A 639 -16.29 22.76 8.13
CA VAL A 639 -17.41 21.83 7.92
C VAL A 639 -17.02 20.37 8.16
N LEU A 640 -15.97 20.12 8.96
CA LEU A 640 -15.73 18.80 9.56
C LEU A 640 -16.16 18.72 11.03
N GLU A 641 -16.50 19.86 11.65
CA GLU A 641 -17.32 19.87 12.85
C GLU A 641 -18.76 19.55 12.45
N LEU A 642 -19.03 18.26 12.26
CA LEU A 642 -20.40 17.77 12.21
C LEU A 642 -21.16 18.31 13.43
N GLY A 643 -22.35 18.86 13.20
CA GLY A 643 -23.30 19.10 14.29
C GLY A 643 -23.47 17.85 15.14
N LYS A 644 -23.79 18.00 16.43
CA LYS A 644 -23.92 16.87 17.39
C LYS A 644 -24.78 15.72 16.84
N ASP A 645 -25.76 16.04 15.99
CA ASP A 645 -26.68 15.09 15.38
C ASP A 645 -26.05 14.22 14.28
N GLU A 646 -25.28 14.81 13.35
CA GLU A 646 -24.63 14.06 12.28
C GLU A 646 -23.52 13.13 12.82
N LYS A 647 -22.99 13.41 14.03
CA LYS A 647 -22.12 12.47 14.77
C LYS A 647 -22.86 11.23 15.28
N ARG A 648 -24.13 11.36 15.66
CA ARG A 648 -24.97 10.31 16.28
C ARG A 648 -25.76 9.49 15.25
N THR A 649 -25.80 9.97 14.01
CA THR A 649 -26.45 9.31 12.87
C THR A 649 -25.47 8.86 11.78
N ALA A 650 -24.17 9.04 12.01
CA ALA A 650 -23.12 8.71 11.06
C ALA A 650 -23.19 7.25 10.60
N VAL A 651 -23.27 7.06 9.28
CA VAL A 651 -23.25 5.75 8.60
C VAL A 651 -21.86 5.49 8.06
N MET A 652 -21.35 4.30 8.31
CA MET A 652 -20.05 3.85 7.83
C MET A 652 -20.18 2.47 7.19
N GLY A 653 -20.67 2.43 5.94
CA GLY A 653 -20.96 1.18 5.25
C GLY A 653 -22.14 0.45 5.91
N PRO A 654 -22.03 -0.86 6.24
CA PRO A 654 -23.08 -1.57 6.97
C PRO A 654 -23.12 -1.21 8.47
N TRP A 655 -22.14 -0.46 8.98
CA TRP A 655 -22.09 -0.03 10.37
C TRP A 655 -22.71 1.35 10.55
N GLY A 656 -23.25 1.62 11.73
CA GLY A 656 -23.66 2.96 12.12
C GLY A 656 -23.41 3.23 13.59
N THR A 657 -23.49 4.51 13.95
CA THR A 657 -23.40 4.96 15.34
C THR A 657 -24.74 4.76 16.03
N CYS A 658 -24.71 4.27 17.27
CA CYS A 658 -25.88 4.26 18.13
C CYS A 658 -26.21 5.70 18.50
N PHE A 659 -27.46 6.10 18.25
CA PHE A 659 -27.87 7.47 18.53
C PHE A 659 -27.89 7.80 20.01
N CYS A 660 -28.01 6.82 20.91
CA CYS A 660 -27.97 7.07 22.36
C CYS A 660 -26.53 7.15 22.88
N CYS A 661 -25.81 6.03 22.87
CA CYS A 661 -24.51 5.91 23.51
C CYS A 661 -23.30 6.15 22.59
N GLY A 662 -23.52 6.34 21.28
CA GLY A 662 -22.44 6.56 20.31
C GLY A 662 -21.66 5.30 19.89
N ALA A 663 -21.95 4.13 20.46
CA ALA A 663 -21.31 2.87 20.09
C ALA A 663 -21.43 2.60 18.58
N VAL A 664 -20.40 2.05 17.95
CA VAL A 664 -20.38 1.74 16.51
C VAL A 664 -20.60 0.25 16.32
N GLY A 665 -21.46 -0.12 15.37
CA GLY A 665 -21.74 -1.51 15.08
C GLY A 665 -22.84 -1.69 14.05
N GLN A 666 -23.22 -2.94 13.82
CA GLN A 666 -24.32 -3.30 12.92
C GLN A 666 -25.64 -3.20 13.67
N TRP A 667 -26.07 -1.97 13.88
CA TRP A 667 -27.22 -1.67 14.71
C TRP A 667 -28.51 -1.67 13.91
N LYS A 668 -29.61 -2.07 14.58
CA LYS A 668 -30.94 -2.03 13.98
C LYS A 668 -31.31 -0.59 13.66
N MET A 669 -31.81 -0.38 12.45
CA MET A 669 -32.36 0.89 12.01
C MET A 669 -33.68 1.16 12.73
N CYS A 670 -33.96 2.43 13.01
CA CYS A 670 -35.25 2.84 13.54
C CYS A 670 -36.36 2.50 12.53
N GLY A 671 -37.40 1.79 12.99
CA GLY A 671 -38.57 1.44 12.19
C GLY A 671 -39.58 2.57 11.97
N GLY A 672 -39.31 3.78 12.48
CA GLY A 672 -40.20 4.94 12.37
C GLY A 672 -40.15 5.64 11.01
N SER A 673 -40.78 6.82 10.93
CA SER A 673 -40.87 7.63 9.71
C SER A 673 -39.54 8.24 9.26
N CYS A 674 -38.49 8.22 10.09
CA CYS A 674 -37.15 8.70 9.72
C CYS A 674 -36.43 7.81 8.71
N GLY A 675 -37.04 6.70 8.25
CA GLY A 675 -36.45 5.86 7.19
C GLY A 675 -35.12 5.21 7.58
N GLY A 676 -34.88 4.94 8.87
CA GLY A 676 -33.65 4.32 9.34
C GLY A 676 -32.43 5.23 9.45
N VAL A 677 -32.61 6.56 9.40
CA VAL A 677 -31.56 7.55 9.69
C VAL A 677 -30.89 7.28 11.04
N VAL A 678 -31.69 6.97 12.06
CA VAL A 678 -31.23 6.66 13.42
C VAL A 678 -31.09 5.15 13.63
N ARG A 679 -30.07 4.73 14.39
CA ARG A 679 -29.81 3.33 14.77
C ARG A 679 -29.59 3.18 16.28
N TYR A 680 -29.91 2.01 16.82
CA TYR A 680 -29.74 1.69 18.24
C TYR A 680 -29.05 0.35 18.45
N CYS A 681 -28.06 0.30 19.35
CA CYS A 681 -27.38 -0.94 19.71
C CYS A 681 -28.25 -1.86 20.57
N SER A 682 -29.23 -1.30 21.29
CA SER A 682 -30.18 -2.03 22.14
C SER A 682 -31.54 -1.34 22.17
N ASN A 683 -32.56 -2.06 22.64
CA ASN A 683 -33.88 -1.49 22.86
C ASN A 683 -33.85 -0.42 23.97
N ASP A 684 -32.97 -0.54 24.96
CA ASP A 684 -32.81 0.44 26.05
C ASP A 684 -32.31 1.77 25.53
N CYS A 685 -31.23 1.76 24.74
CA CYS A 685 -30.74 2.95 24.03
C CYS A 685 -31.83 3.57 23.14
N GLY A 686 -32.70 2.74 22.54
CA GLY A 686 -33.85 3.19 21.78
C GLY A 686 -34.88 3.96 22.62
N ARG A 687 -35.21 3.45 23.81
CA ARG A 687 -36.16 4.07 24.74
C ARG A 687 -35.62 5.36 25.34
N GLU A 688 -34.37 5.34 25.80
CA GLU A 688 -33.72 6.48 26.44
C GLU A 688 -33.62 7.69 25.50
N ALA A 689 -33.19 7.47 24.26
CA ALA A 689 -33.03 8.55 23.30
C ALA A 689 -34.29 8.87 22.48
N TRP A 690 -35.42 8.19 22.71
CA TRP A 690 -36.63 8.32 21.87
C TRP A 690 -37.16 9.76 21.81
N THR A 691 -37.26 10.42 22.96
CA THR A 691 -37.78 11.79 23.06
C THR A 691 -36.94 12.77 22.25
N GLU A 692 -35.62 12.66 22.36
CA GLU A 692 -34.67 13.49 21.62
C GLU A 692 -34.69 13.18 20.12
N HIS A 693 -34.62 11.90 19.74
CA HIS A 693 -34.70 11.44 18.35
C HIS A 693 -35.99 11.94 17.67
N LYS A 694 -37.15 11.83 18.33
CA LYS A 694 -38.42 12.31 17.80
C LYS A 694 -38.40 13.82 17.56
N LYS A 695 -37.77 14.59 18.46
CA LYS A 695 -37.63 16.05 18.34
C LYS A 695 -36.70 16.45 17.19
N ILE A 696 -35.55 15.80 17.07
CA ILE A 696 -34.51 16.16 16.09
C ILE A 696 -34.91 15.72 14.67
N HIS A 697 -35.34 14.46 14.51
CA HIS A 697 -35.61 13.87 13.20
C HIS A 697 -37.09 13.84 12.82
N GLN A 698 -37.95 14.49 13.61
CA GLN A 698 -39.41 14.52 13.40
C GLN A 698 -40.02 13.12 13.19
N CYS A 699 -39.44 12.11 13.86
CA CYS A 699 -39.76 10.72 13.63
C CYS A 699 -41.07 10.32 14.32
N LYS A 700 -41.98 9.72 13.55
CA LYS A 700 -43.26 9.16 14.02
C LYS A 700 -43.18 7.64 14.03
N VAL A 701 -43.85 7.00 14.98
CA VAL A 701 -44.06 5.55 14.93
C VAL A 701 -44.88 5.27 13.67
N LYS A 702 -44.37 4.42 12.77
CA LYS A 702 -45.19 3.94 11.66
C LYS A 702 -46.29 3.08 12.28
N GLU A 703 -47.55 3.47 12.12
CA GLU A 703 -48.66 2.59 12.48
C GLU A 703 -48.46 1.29 11.72
N ALA A 704 -48.23 0.20 12.45
CA ALA A 704 -48.19 -1.11 11.86
C ALA A 704 -49.57 -1.32 11.21
N ALA A 705 -49.60 -1.51 9.89
CA ALA A 705 -50.74 -2.09 9.23
C ALA A 705 -50.96 -3.47 9.86
N ARG A 706 -51.79 -3.51 10.91
CA ARG A 706 -52.37 -4.73 11.46
C ARG A 706 -53.10 -5.36 10.29
N LYS A 707 -52.50 -6.39 9.69
CA LYS A 707 -53.22 -7.34 8.86
C LYS A 707 -54.45 -7.76 9.68
N LYS A 708 -55.63 -7.36 9.21
CA LYS A 708 -56.89 -7.96 9.62
C LYS A 708 -56.80 -9.43 9.21
N THR A 709 -56.41 -10.28 10.15
CA THR A 709 -56.83 -11.68 10.14
C THR A 709 -58.28 -11.70 10.60
N GLN A 710 -59.17 -12.07 9.69
CA GLN A 710 -60.51 -12.60 9.98
C GLN A 710 -60.64 -13.92 9.19
N PRO A 711 -61.46 -14.85 9.68
CA PRO A 711 -61.06 -16.20 10.09
C PRO A 711 -60.56 -17.11 8.97
#